data_AF-A0A0V1LC02-F1
#
_entry.id   AF-A0A0V1LC02-F1
#
_cell.length_a   1.000
_cell.length_b   1.000
_cell.length_c   1.000
_cell.angle_alpha   90.00
_cell.angle_beta   90.00
_cell.angle_gamma   90.00
#
_symmetry.space_group_name_H-M   'P 1'
#
loop_
_entity.id
_entity.type
_entity.pdbx_description
1 polymer ?
#
loop_
_entity_poly.entity_id
_entity_poly.type
_entity_poly.pdbx_seq_one_letter_code
_entity_poly.pdbx_strand_id
1 'polypeptide(L)'
;LGIFKSVAMENTMVKKYHRDPGKRVFVNRSLELEKIKFFGFDMDYTLAVYKSPEYEILGFRLVIERLISIGYSPELLQLKYDNTFPIRGLWFDNLYGNLLKVDAFETYLIACLVNYMDNCPGSSREPSGVKLGDMYMSYKSMYQDVRAAVDWVHYHGDMKRITLNNLEKYVHKDPRLPMLLTRMRDNGAKTFLLTNSGYFYTDKVMTYLLDSETKSWRSYFDFIVVDANKPLWFAEGTVFRQVDQGTGTLRIGSHLGPLRPNQIYAGGSSEVFSKLVGARGREVLYLGDHIFGDVLRSKKGRGWRTFLVVPELVQELHVWTERRGLFTRLQNLDIQLGAAFKNMDSSSEIRPDIREIRESMRSVTHEMDMAYGMLGSLFRSGSRQTFFASQVERYADLYAHSCCNLLYYPFFYFFRAPSMLMPHESTVEHEETGPIDFSGLTPIDRGRNVTISESMEGLSVGEPMTTHSVEGTNSPMFGSFKRAKHVRIDFNDSMTNSNSDSIQNDLARYGINNVSNEECEACKKSIVGQVAIALGKMWHEEHFVCAHCGERLAHRNFYERSGSIYCEHDYHRLFSPRCAYCNTPIKEKCITALDQTWHPEHFYCAKCGRPIGEEIFHEKDGRAFCHKDYFTNFTPTCHGCKRPITGHYITALNCEWHSDCFVQQAVKETEADATILYVPAQASADAIHEAIDAKVPLIVVITEGIPQLDMVKVKQKLLKQSDCRLVGPNCPGLIRGANAKPVVSFIAGVTAPPGRRMGHAGAIISGGKGTAAHKIEALKEAGVTVVMSPAQMGISLARHFDLAHSNELNDIYF
;
A
#
# COMPACT_ATOMS: atom_id res chain seq x y z
N LEU A 1 47.50 -21.48 -3.24
CA LEU A 1 46.60 -22.56 -2.74
C LEU A 1 46.24 -22.44 -1.26
N GLY A 2 46.99 -21.73 -0.40
CA GLY A 2 46.65 -21.53 1.02
C GLY A 2 45.58 -20.46 1.31
N ILE A 3 45.44 -19.44 0.45
CA ILE A 3 44.50 -18.32 0.67
C ILE A 3 43.05 -18.66 0.27
N PHE A 4 42.85 -19.64 -0.62
CA PHE A 4 41.51 -20.11 -1.01
C PHE A 4 40.89 -21.09 0.00
N LYS A 5 41.67 -21.68 0.91
CA LYS A 5 41.14 -22.59 1.94
C LYS A 5 40.56 -21.86 3.15
N SER A 6 41.05 -20.67 3.52
CA SER A 6 40.50 -19.91 4.66
C SER A 6 39.14 -19.29 4.33
N VAL A 7 38.98 -18.71 3.13
CA VAL A 7 37.70 -18.15 2.66
C VAL A 7 36.63 -19.23 2.44
N ALA A 8 37.05 -20.43 2.03
CA ALA A 8 36.14 -21.58 1.92
C ALA A 8 35.67 -22.09 3.30
N MET A 9 36.55 -22.11 4.31
CA MET A 9 36.20 -22.55 5.67
C MET A 9 35.21 -21.59 6.38
N GLU A 10 35.36 -20.27 6.24
CA GLU A 10 34.38 -19.29 6.76
C GLU A 10 33.01 -19.43 6.06
N ASN A 11 32.99 -19.62 4.73
CA ASN A 11 31.74 -19.80 3.98
C ASN A 11 31.00 -21.11 4.34
N THR A 12 31.71 -22.19 4.68
CA THR A 12 31.09 -23.40 5.23
C THR A 12 30.49 -23.21 6.63
N MET A 13 31.08 -22.35 7.46
CA MET A 13 30.52 -22.04 8.79
C MET A 13 29.25 -21.19 8.68
N VAL A 14 29.22 -20.17 7.82
CA VAL A 14 28.01 -19.36 7.55
C VAL A 14 26.85 -20.23 7.03
N LYS A 15 27.14 -21.26 6.22
CA LYS A 15 26.14 -22.23 5.77
C LYS A 15 25.51 -23.07 6.89
N LYS A 16 26.23 -23.29 7.99
CA LYS A 16 25.73 -24.04 9.14
C LYS A 16 24.82 -23.18 10.03
N TYR A 17 25.05 -21.86 10.07
CA TYR A 17 24.35 -20.94 10.96
C TYR A 17 22.93 -20.53 10.50
N HIS A 18 22.63 -20.40 9.20
CA HIS A 18 21.25 -20.07 8.78
C HIS A 18 20.24 -21.23 8.96
N ARG A 19 20.72 -22.43 9.34
CA ARG A 19 19.87 -23.56 9.74
C ARG A 19 19.43 -23.48 11.20
N ASP A 20 20.16 -22.74 12.03
CA ASP A 20 19.77 -22.43 13.41
C ASP A 20 18.57 -21.49 13.38
N PRO A 21 17.40 -21.88 13.94
CA PRO A 21 16.23 -21.01 14.00
C PRO A 21 16.53 -19.64 14.63
N GLY A 22 17.44 -19.59 15.59
CA GLY A 22 17.86 -18.36 16.26
C GLY A 22 18.73 -17.44 15.40
N LYS A 23 19.16 -17.86 14.21
CA LYS A 23 19.96 -17.06 13.27
C LYS A 23 19.30 -16.92 11.90
N ARG A 24 18.07 -17.42 11.78
CA ARG A 24 17.34 -17.47 10.53
C ARG A 24 16.63 -16.14 10.24
N VAL A 25 16.47 -15.85 8.95
CA VAL A 25 15.50 -14.88 8.45
C VAL A 25 14.37 -15.69 7.84
N PHE A 26 13.16 -15.49 8.36
CA PHE A 26 11.96 -16.18 7.90
C PHE A 26 11.33 -15.39 6.76
N VAL A 27 10.66 -16.10 5.85
CA VAL A 27 10.27 -15.59 4.53
C VAL A 27 8.79 -15.86 4.30
N ASN A 28 7.98 -14.80 4.20
CA ASN A 28 6.57 -14.89 3.81
C ASN A 28 6.39 -14.65 2.31
N ARG A 29 7.25 -13.80 1.71
CA ARG A 29 7.24 -13.51 0.26
C ARG A 29 8.65 -13.51 -0.28
N SER A 30 8.83 -14.12 -1.46
CA SER A 30 10.13 -14.22 -2.09
C SER A 30 10.77 -12.85 -2.32
N LEU A 31 12.05 -12.73 -1.98
CA LEU A 31 12.80 -11.47 -2.03
C LEU A 31 14.22 -11.74 -2.51
N GLU A 32 14.63 -11.01 -3.54
CA GLU A 32 16.00 -11.05 -4.06
C GLU A 32 16.77 -9.87 -3.49
N LEU A 33 17.76 -10.14 -2.64
CA LEU A 33 18.53 -9.09 -1.99
C LEU A 33 19.34 -8.24 -2.99
N GLU A 34 19.76 -8.83 -4.11
CA GLU A 34 20.53 -8.13 -5.15
C GLU A 34 19.78 -6.92 -5.75
N LYS A 35 18.44 -7.01 -5.78
CA LYS A 35 17.56 -5.94 -6.26
C LYS A 35 17.35 -4.82 -5.25
N ILE A 36 17.74 -5.01 -3.99
CA ILE A 36 17.64 -3.98 -2.95
C ILE A 36 18.81 -3.02 -3.11
N LYS A 37 18.48 -1.73 -3.29
CA LYS A 37 19.45 -0.63 -3.41
C LYS A 37 19.47 0.26 -2.17
N PHE A 38 18.42 0.21 -1.35
CA PHE A 38 18.30 1.00 -0.13
C PHE A 38 17.89 0.12 1.05
N PHE A 39 18.65 0.17 2.14
CA PHE A 39 18.30 -0.42 3.43
C PHE A 39 17.91 0.69 4.40
N GLY A 40 16.65 0.73 4.78
CA GLY A 40 16.14 1.69 5.74
C GLY A 40 15.89 1.07 7.10
N PHE A 41 16.19 1.79 8.17
CA PHE A 41 16.06 1.27 9.52
C PHE A 41 15.22 2.19 10.39
N ASP A 42 14.35 1.61 11.20
CA ASP A 42 13.92 2.24 12.45
C ASP A 42 15.02 2.13 13.52
N MET A 43 14.96 2.96 14.56
CA MET A 43 15.93 2.94 15.65
C MET A 43 15.44 2.10 16.84
N ASP A 44 14.39 2.58 17.53
CA ASP A 44 13.88 1.97 18.76
C ASP A 44 13.37 0.56 18.48
N TYR A 45 13.71 -0.42 19.34
CA TYR A 45 13.40 -1.86 19.20
C TYR A 45 13.84 -2.57 17.90
N THR A 46 14.47 -1.85 16.97
CA THR A 46 14.98 -2.38 15.69
C THR A 46 16.51 -2.43 15.67
N LEU A 47 17.16 -1.27 15.84
CA LEU A 47 18.61 -1.16 16.02
C LEU A 47 18.96 -1.12 17.51
N ALA A 48 18.21 -0.34 18.28
CA ALA A 48 18.32 -0.20 19.72
C ALA A 48 17.29 -1.11 20.41
N VAL A 49 17.65 -2.37 20.62
CA VAL A 49 16.79 -3.32 21.36
C VAL A 49 16.96 -3.08 22.85
N TYR A 50 15.88 -2.69 23.53
CA TYR A 50 15.90 -2.47 24.98
C TYR A 50 15.92 -3.78 25.76
N LYS A 51 16.58 -3.79 26.91
CA LYS A 51 16.69 -4.96 27.79
C LYS A 51 15.38 -5.17 28.56
N SER A 52 14.83 -6.38 28.46
CA SER A 52 13.65 -6.82 29.20
C SER A 52 14.06 -7.68 30.42
N PRO A 53 13.43 -7.51 31.59
CA PRO A 53 12.28 -6.64 31.86
C PRO A 53 12.65 -5.23 32.39
N GLU A 54 13.94 -4.87 32.45
CA GLU A 54 14.40 -3.66 33.14
C GLU A 54 13.83 -2.37 32.55
N TYR A 55 13.69 -2.30 31.22
CA TYR A 55 13.15 -1.13 30.53
C TYR A 55 11.64 -1.00 30.76
N GLU A 56 10.89 -2.09 30.70
CA GLU A 56 9.45 -2.14 30.96
C GLU A 56 9.13 -1.79 32.41
N ILE A 57 9.93 -2.29 33.38
CA ILE A 57 9.80 -1.93 34.79
C ILE A 57 9.99 -0.42 34.99
N LEU A 58 10.98 0.18 34.32
CA LEU A 58 11.22 1.63 34.38
C LEU A 58 10.01 2.40 33.83
N GLY A 59 9.51 2.01 32.66
CA GLY A 59 8.34 2.65 32.06
C GLY A 59 7.10 2.54 32.90
N PHE A 60 6.80 1.33 33.39
CA PHE A 60 5.68 1.07 34.27
C PHE A 60 5.68 1.99 35.50
N ARG A 61 6.83 2.10 36.17
CA ARG A 61 6.99 2.98 37.35
C ARG A 61 6.77 4.45 37.01
N LEU A 62 7.38 4.96 35.94
CA LEU A 62 7.25 6.37 35.55
C LEU A 62 5.82 6.73 35.15
N VAL A 63 5.10 5.80 34.50
CA VAL A 63 3.69 6.01 34.16
C VAL A 63 2.83 6.05 35.42
N ILE A 64 3.06 5.17 36.40
CA ILE A 64 2.38 5.25 37.70
C ILE A 64 2.64 6.58 38.40
N GLU A 65 3.91 7.01 38.49
CA GLU A 65 4.29 8.30 39.07
C GLU A 65 3.57 9.46 38.35
N ARG A 66 3.43 9.38 37.02
CA ARG A 66 2.70 10.38 36.23
C ARG A 66 1.21 10.35 36.52
N LEU A 67 0.57 9.18 36.57
CA LEU A 67 -0.86 9.03 36.89
C LEU A 67 -1.16 9.64 38.27
N ILE A 68 -0.31 9.39 39.27
CA ILE A 68 -0.46 9.97 40.61
C ILE A 68 -0.34 11.50 40.55
N SER A 69 0.61 12.03 39.78
CA SER A 69 0.78 13.49 39.64
C SER A 69 -0.42 14.21 39.03
N ILE A 70 -1.27 13.49 38.27
CA ILE A 70 -2.48 14.05 37.66
C ILE A 70 -3.76 13.73 38.45
N GLY A 71 -3.64 13.10 39.62
CA GLY A 71 -4.75 12.92 40.57
C GLY A 71 -5.18 11.47 40.84
N TYR A 72 -4.53 10.46 40.25
CA TYR A 72 -4.76 9.07 40.66
C TYR A 72 -4.18 8.78 42.05
N SER A 73 -4.68 7.75 42.73
CA SER A 73 -4.36 7.55 44.14
C SER A 73 -2.90 7.09 44.37
N PRO A 74 -2.26 7.52 45.49
CA PRO A 74 -0.87 7.14 45.81
C PRO A 74 -0.65 5.64 45.99
N GLU A 75 -1.70 4.87 46.30
CA GLU A 75 -1.65 3.42 46.48
C GLU A 75 -1.19 2.68 45.22
N LEU A 76 -1.30 3.30 44.02
CA LEU A 76 -0.79 2.74 42.78
C LEU A 76 0.72 2.44 42.82
N LEU A 77 1.51 3.10 43.68
CA LEU A 77 2.94 2.80 43.88
C LEU A 77 3.21 1.38 44.38
N GLN A 78 2.20 0.69 44.93
CA GLN A 78 2.33 -0.68 45.40
C GLN A 78 2.31 -1.70 44.25
N LEU A 79 1.82 -1.31 43.06
CA LEU A 79 1.78 -2.17 41.89
C LEU A 79 3.20 -2.49 41.42
N LYS A 80 3.44 -3.75 41.09
CA LYS A 80 4.71 -4.23 40.53
C LYS A 80 4.50 -4.72 39.10
N TYR A 81 5.48 -4.46 38.25
CA TYR A 81 5.47 -4.99 36.89
C TYR A 81 5.73 -6.49 36.91
N ASP A 82 4.81 -7.26 36.33
CA ASP A 82 4.94 -8.70 36.12
C ASP A 82 5.10 -8.96 34.61
N ASN A 83 6.29 -9.41 34.22
CA ASN A 83 6.63 -9.66 32.82
C ASN A 83 6.03 -10.97 32.27
N THR A 84 5.37 -11.79 33.11
CA THR A 84 4.70 -13.03 32.68
C THR A 84 3.24 -12.83 32.26
N PHE A 85 2.68 -11.65 32.56
CA PHE A 85 1.30 -11.29 32.23
C PHE A 85 1.16 -10.76 30.78
N PRO A 86 1.77 -9.63 30.38
CA PRO A 86 1.49 -9.04 29.07
C PRO A 86 2.18 -9.79 27.95
N ILE A 87 1.50 -9.87 26.80
CA ILE A 87 2.11 -10.25 25.52
C ILE A 87 1.86 -9.15 24.51
N ARG A 88 2.80 -8.93 23.59
CA ARG A 88 2.59 -7.98 22.50
C ARG A 88 1.34 -8.36 21.72
N GLY A 89 0.55 -7.37 21.35
CA GLY A 89 -0.52 -7.59 20.40
C GLY A 89 -1.93 -7.86 20.98
N LEU A 90 -2.27 -7.28 22.13
CA LEU A 90 -3.56 -7.42 22.84
C LEU A 90 -4.40 -6.14 22.87
N TRP A 91 -5.70 -6.21 22.51
CA TRP A 91 -6.59 -5.05 22.47
C TRP A 91 -7.11 -4.70 23.86
N PHE A 92 -7.23 -3.40 24.14
CA PHE A 92 -8.02 -2.93 25.26
C PHE A 92 -9.39 -2.48 24.78
N ASP A 93 -10.42 -3.14 25.29
CA ASP A 93 -11.81 -2.75 25.13
C ASP A 93 -12.09 -1.58 26.08
N ASN A 94 -12.03 -0.37 25.52
CA ASN A 94 -12.23 0.86 26.27
C ASN A 94 -13.68 1.09 26.74
N LEU A 95 -14.63 0.28 26.29
CA LEU A 95 -16.01 0.35 26.75
C LEU A 95 -16.18 -0.47 28.04
N TYR A 96 -15.62 -1.68 28.08
CA TYR A 96 -15.87 -2.65 29.15
C TYR A 96 -14.67 -2.93 30.06
N GLY A 97 -13.50 -2.35 29.78
CA GLY A 97 -12.31 -2.56 30.60
C GLY A 97 -11.62 -3.90 30.36
N ASN A 98 -11.94 -4.59 29.27
CA ASN A 98 -11.43 -5.94 29.00
C ASN A 98 -10.12 -5.91 28.21
N LEU A 99 -9.26 -6.88 28.50
CA LEU A 99 -8.09 -7.17 27.69
C LEU A 99 -8.35 -8.37 26.82
N LEU A 100 -8.36 -8.12 25.53
CA LEU A 100 -8.74 -9.09 24.55
C LEU A 100 -7.48 -9.54 23.84
N LYS A 101 -7.17 -10.84 23.92
CA LYS A 101 -6.27 -11.49 22.96
C LYS A 101 -6.99 -11.66 21.63
N VAL A 102 -7.15 -10.51 21.02
CA VAL A 102 -7.37 -10.26 19.61
C VAL A 102 -6.22 -9.33 19.28
N ASP A 103 -5.45 -9.68 18.29
CA ASP A 103 -5.16 -8.72 17.25
C ASP A 103 -4.44 -7.33 17.45
N ALA A 104 -3.80 -6.89 18.57
CA ALA A 104 -2.81 -5.73 18.78
C ALA A 104 -2.80 -4.94 20.18
N PHE A 105 -1.62 -4.52 20.77
CA PHE A 105 -1.14 -4.22 22.21
C PHE A 105 -1.51 -2.94 23.03
N GLU A 106 -1.70 -3.05 24.39
CA GLU A 106 -1.27 -2.08 25.47
C GLU A 106 -1.54 -2.40 26.98
N THR A 107 -1.32 -3.63 27.39
CA THR A 107 -2.34 -4.31 28.19
C THR A 107 -2.17 -4.28 29.72
N TYR A 108 -0.96 -4.44 30.26
CA TYR A 108 -0.81 -4.80 31.69
C TYR A 108 -1.25 -3.70 32.65
N LEU A 109 -0.79 -2.46 32.45
CA LEU A 109 -1.13 -1.35 33.36
C LEU A 109 -2.64 -1.11 33.39
N ILE A 110 -3.32 -1.25 32.25
CA ILE A 110 -4.76 -1.10 32.18
C ILE A 110 -5.45 -2.23 32.95
N ALA A 111 -4.93 -3.47 32.86
CA ALA A 111 -5.40 -4.59 33.70
C ALA A 111 -5.32 -4.25 35.19
N CYS A 112 -4.16 -3.72 35.62
CA CYS A 112 -3.93 -3.36 37.01
C CYS A 112 -4.87 -2.24 37.46
N LEU A 113 -5.10 -1.23 36.63
CA LEU A 113 -5.99 -0.11 36.95
C LEU A 113 -7.46 -0.56 37.02
N VAL A 114 -7.93 -1.37 36.06
CA VAL A 114 -9.28 -1.94 36.11
C VAL A 114 -9.44 -2.78 37.37
N ASN A 115 -8.50 -3.68 37.66
CA ASN A 115 -8.53 -4.50 38.86
C ASN A 115 -8.47 -3.66 40.15
N TYR A 116 -7.62 -2.63 40.19
CA TYR A 116 -7.52 -1.74 41.35
C TYR A 116 -8.82 -0.98 41.57
N MET A 117 -9.39 -0.39 40.51
CA MET A 117 -10.62 0.41 40.60
C MET A 117 -11.84 -0.46 40.94
N ASP A 118 -11.94 -1.68 40.41
CA ASP A 118 -13.01 -2.62 40.72
C ASP A 118 -12.97 -3.09 42.19
N ASN A 119 -11.79 -3.11 42.82
CA ASN A 119 -11.60 -3.58 44.19
C ASN A 119 -11.31 -2.44 45.20
N CYS A 120 -11.37 -1.18 44.77
CA CYS A 120 -11.05 -0.03 45.62
C CYS A 120 -12.16 0.23 46.65
N PRO A 121 -11.84 0.44 47.95
CA PRO A 121 -12.84 0.74 48.96
C PRO A 121 -13.65 1.99 48.62
N GLY A 122 -14.98 1.88 48.58
CA GLY A 122 -15.89 2.98 48.26
C GLY A 122 -16.15 3.19 46.77
N SER A 123 -15.56 2.36 45.89
CA SER A 123 -15.93 2.31 44.48
C SER A 123 -17.10 1.35 44.25
N SER A 124 -17.92 1.65 43.23
CA SER A 124 -18.96 0.75 42.72
C SER A 124 -18.77 0.53 41.23
N ARG A 125 -18.68 -0.75 40.84
CA ARG A 125 -18.53 -1.16 39.45
C ARG A 125 -19.80 -0.85 38.65
N GLU A 126 -19.62 -0.22 37.50
CA GLU A 126 -20.68 0.11 36.54
C GLU A 126 -20.37 -0.55 35.18
N PRO A 127 -21.35 -0.71 34.27
CA PRO A 127 -21.15 -1.42 33.01
C PRO A 127 -20.06 -0.87 32.10
N SER A 128 -19.73 0.43 32.18
CA SER A 128 -18.71 1.06 31.34
C SER A 128 -17.66 1.87 32.11
N GLY A 129 -17.52 1.57 33.41
CA GLY A 129 -16.56 2.27 34.27
C GLY A 129 -16.74 1.95 35.75
N VAL A 130 -16.24 2.84 36.58
CA VAL A 130 -16.28 2.74 38.04
C VAL A 130 -16.74 4.08 38.61
N LYS A 131 -17.68 4.03 39.55
CA LYS A 131 -18.15 5.21 40.29
C LYS A 131 -17.46 5.25 41.66
N LEU A 132 -16.94 6.41 42.06
CA LEU A 132 -16.29 6.65 43.35
C LEU A 132 -16.92 7.90 43.97
N GLY A 133 -17.84 7.71 44.91
CA GLY A 133 -18.69 8.80 45.42
C GLY A 133 -19.53 9.42 44.30
N ASP A 134 -19.37 10.74 44.08
CA ASP A 134 -20.06 11.48 43.00
C ASP A 134 -19.30 11.46 41.66
N MET A 135 -18.06 10.95 41.65
CA MET A 135 -17.22 10.90 40.46
C MET A 135 -17.47 9.61 39.67
N TYR A 136 -17.73 9.75 38.37
CA TYR A 136 -17.80 8.62 37.44
C TYR A 136 -16.55 8.59 36.55
N MET A 137 -15.84 7.47 36.55
CA MET A 137 -14.66 7.25 35.72
C MET A 137 -14.94 6.13 34.74
N SER A 138 -15.07 6.48 33.45
CA SER A 138 -15.25 5.48 32.40
C SER A 138 -13.96 4.69 32.13
N TYR A 139 -14.06 3.43 31.69
CA TYR A 139 -12.88 2.69 31.22
C TYR A 139 -12.22 3.37 30.01
N LYS A 140 -12.99 4.14 29.24
CA LYS A 140 -12.49 4.93 28.12
C LYS A 140 -11.61 6.09 28.57
N SER A 141 -12.05 6.87 29.54
CA SER A 141 -11.26 7.96 30.11
C SER A 141 -10.00 7.43 30.79
N MET A 142 -10.11 6.31 31.51
CA MET A 142 -8.95 5.64 32.13
C MET A 142 -7.91 5.22 31.08
N TYR A 143 -8.33 4.63 29.96
CA TYR A 143 -7.43 4.32 28.85
C TYR A 143 -6.79 5.55 28.23
N GLN A 144 -7.57 6.62 28.04
CA GLN A 144 -7.06 7.89 27.52
C GLN A 144 -6.01 8.50 28.44
N ASP A 145 -6.20 8.42 29.76
CA ASP A 145 -5.23 8.89 30.75
C ASP A 145 -3.95 8.05 30.72
N VAL A 146 -4.07 6.72 30.64
CA VAL A 146 -2.91 5.82 30.51
C VAL A 146 -2.13 6.12 29.23
N ARG A 147 -2.82 6.23 28.09
CA ARG A 147 -2.22 6.59 26.80
C ARG A 147 -1.49 7.93 26.88
N ALA A 148 -2.16 8.96 27.40
CA ALA A 148 -1.59 10.28 27.55
C ALA A 148 -0.40 10.28 28.52
N ALA A 149 -0.43 9.46 29.58
CA ALA A 149 0.67 9.31 30.51
C ALA A 149 1.88 8.60 29.87
N VAL A 150 1.66 7.54 29.08
CA VAL A 150 2.71 6.85 28.31
C VAL A 150 3.37 7.82 27.32
N ASP A 151 2.56 8.54 26.55
CA ASP A 151 3.04 9.56 25.62
C ASP A 151 3.84 10.64 26.37
N TRP A 152 3.30 11.15 27.48
CA TRP A 152 4.00 12.15 28.29
C TRP A 152 5.34 11.63 28.80
N VAL A 153 5.42 10.39 29.30
CA VAL A 153 6.66 9.78 29.80
C VAL A 153 7.72 9.66 28.69
N HIS A 154 7.31 9.36 27.46
CA HIS A 154 8.22 9.21 26.32
C HIS A 154 8.65 10.55 25.68
N TYR A 155 7.79 11.57 25.70
CA TYR A 155 8.06 12.86 25.04
C TYR A 155 8.58 13.94 26.01
N HIS A 156 8.01 14.02 27.21
CA HIS A 156 8.27 15.08 28.18
C HIS A 156 8.87 14.56 29.49
N GLY A 157 8.70 13.28 29.80
CA GLY A 157 9.14 12.67 31.03
C GLY A 157 10.61 12.27 31.06
N ASP A 158 11.02 11.75 32.21
CA ASP A 158 12.41 11.44 32.49
C ASP A 158 12.92 10.12 31.90
N MET A 159 12.07 9.34 31.22
CA MET A 159 12.46 8.01 30.72
C MET A 159 13.70 8.08 29.82
N LYS A 160 13.70 8.97 28.84
CA LYS A 160 14.84 9.14 27.93
C LYS A 160 16.09 9.58 28.69
N ARG A 161 15.96 10.52 29.63
CA ARG A 161 17.07 10.99 30.47
C ARG A 161 17.66 9.86 31.32
N ILE A 162 16.82 9.09 32.01
CA ILE A 162 17.24 7.96 32.86
C ILE A 162 17.88 6.86 32.01
N THR A 163 17.31 6.56 30.83
CA THR A 163 17.86 5.58 29.89
C THR A 163 19.25 5.98 29.43
N LEU A 164 19.42 7.25 29.04
CA LEU A 164 20.70 7.79 28.59
C LEU A 164 21.77 7.81 29.69
N ASN A 165 21.37 7.97 30.96
CA ASN A 165 22.29 7.94 32.09
C ASN A 165 22.83 6.53 32.39
N ASN A 166 22.19 5.47 31.88
CA ASN A 166 22.64 4.10 32.07
C ASN A 166 22.28 3.20 30.87
N LEU A 167 22.87 3.51 29.72
CA LEU A 167 22.60 2.78 28.47
C LEU A 167 22.97 1.29 28.57
N GLU A 168 24.02 0.94 29.29
CA GLU A 168 24.42 -0.47 29.48
C GLU A 168 23.34 -1.28 30.20
N LYS A 169 22.63 -0.68 31.16
CA LYS A 169 21.52 -1.37 31.83
C LYS A 169 20.31 -1.57 30.92
N TYR A 170 20.04 -0.64 30.01
CA TYR A 170 18.75 -0.59 29.30
C TYR A 170 18.80 -0.94 27.82
N VAL A 171 19.96 -0.90 27.16
CA VAL A 171 20.09 -1.12 25.71
C VAL A 171 21.06 -2.27 25.43
N HIS A 172 20.65 -3.21 24.59
CA HIS A 172 21.54 -4.25 24.10
C HIS A 172 22.52 -3.68 23.07
N LYS A 173 23.82 -3.84 23.33
CA LYS A 173 24.87 -3.53 22.37
C LYS A 173 25.28 -4.79 21.60
N ASP A 174 24.96 -4.83 20.31
CA ASP A 174 25.30 -5.95 19.43
C ASP A 174 26.54 -5.61 18.58
N PRO A 175 27.69 -6.27 18.78
CA PRO A 175 28.91 -5.98 18.03
C PRO A 175 28.81 -6.33 16.54
N ARG A 176 27.79 -7.08 16.12
CA ARG A 176 27.54 -7.43 14.71
C ARG A 176 26.94 -6.26 13.92
N LEU A 177 26.33 -5.29 14.59
CA LEU A 177 25.58 -4.23 13.93
C LEU A 177 26.46 -3.31 13.06
N PRO A 178 27.62 -2.81 13.53
CA PRO A 178 28.55 -2.05 12.68
C PRO A 178 29.02 -2.85 11.45
N MET A 179 29.22 -4.16 11.61
CA MET A 179 29.63 -5.04 10.52
C MET A 179 28.52 -5.19 9.47
N LEU A 180 27.26 -5.36 9.89
CA LEU A 180 26.12 -5.43 8.98
C LEU A 180 26.02 -4.18 8.11
N LEU A 181 26.01 -3.00 8.75
CA LEU A 181 25.87 -1.72 8.07
C LEU A 181 27.03 -1.45 7.11
N THR A 182 28.26 -1.79 7.51
CA THR A 182 29.44 -1.67 6.64
C THR A 182 29.31 -2.56 5.42
N ARG A 183 28.97 -3.85 5.60
CA ARG A 183 28.84 -4.79 4.48
C ARG A 183 27.71 -4.43 3.51
N MET A 184 26.60 -3.86 4.00
CA MET A 184 25.54 -3.35 3.11
C MET A 184 26.07 -2.29 2.15
N ARG A 185 26.86 -1.35 2.68
CA ARG A 185 27.45 -0.27 1.89
C ARG A 185 28.57 -0.74 0.97
N ASP A 186 29.41 -1.66 1.43
CA ASP A 186 30.47 -2.27 0.61
C ASP A 186 29.90 -3.05 -0.59
N ASN A 187 28.65 -3.53 -0.49
CA ASN A 187 27.91 -4.16 -1.59
C ASN A 187 27.14 -3.15 -2.46
N GLY A 188 27.41 -1.86 -2.33
CA GLY A 188 26.87 -0.79 -3.19
C GLY A 188 25.43 -0.35 -2.85
N ALA A 189 24.85 -0.83 -1.74
CA ALA A 189 23.55 -0.37 -1.28
C ALA A 189 23.70 0.88 -0.39
N LYS A 190 22.72 1.77 -0.48
CA LYS A 190 22.64 2.94 0.40
C LYS A 190 21.88 2.59 1.68
N THR A 191 22.26 3.18 2.80
CA THR A 191 21.62 2.97 4.11
C THR A 191 20.98 4.26 4.59
N PHE A 192 19.82 4.16 5.23
CA PHE A 192 19.19 5.31 5.87
C PHE A 192 18.55 4.99 7.21
N LEU A 193 18.58 5.97 8.12
CA LEU A 193 17.86 5.93 9.39
C LEU A 193 16.57 6.74 9.26
N LEU A 194 15.45 6.19 9.70
CA LEU A 194 14.14 6.85 9.73
C LEU A 194 13.46 6.51 11.06
N THR A 195 13.57 7.43 12.03
CA THR A 195 13.10 7.22 13.40
C THR A 195 12.09 8.28 13.85
N ASN A 196 11.17 7.90 14.74
CA ASN A 196 10.26 8.82 15.42
C ASN A 196 10.92 9.58 16.57
N SER A 197 12.08 9.11 17.06
CA SER A 197 12.79 9.78 18.15
C SER A 197 13.47 11.05 17.65
N GLY A 198 13.58 12.04 18.54
CA GLY A 198 14.27 13.30 18.24
C GLY A 198 15.79 13.16 18.18
N TYR A 199 16.45 14.17 17.63
CA TYR A 199 17.88 14.15 17.33
C TYR A 199 18.78 13.83 18.53
N PHE A 200 18.66 14.55 19.66
CA PHE A 200 19.58 14.36 20.80
C PHE A 200 19.53 12.96 21.41
N TYR A 201 18.33 12.37 21.44
CA TYR A 201 18.16 11.01 21.92
C TYR A 201 18.79 10.02 20.95
N THR A 202 18.48 10.18 19.66
CA THR A 202 19.04 9.38 18.57
C THR A 202 20.57 9.42 18.58
N ASP A 203 21.16 10.61 18.67
CA ASP A 203 22.61 10.81 18.62
C ASP A 203 23.33 10.05 19.75
N LYS A 204 22.84 10.16 21.00
CA LYS A 204 23.44 9.45 22.13
C LYS A 204 23.26 7.93 22.05
N VAL A 205 22.08 7.44 21.69
CA VAL A 205 21.83 6.00 21.57
C VAL A 205 22.67 5.40 20.44
N MET A 206 22.70 6.05 19.27
CA MET A 206 23.48 5.58 18.12
C MET A 206 24.98 5.68 18.35
N THR A 207 25.45 6.70 19.09
CA THR A 207 26.85 6.78 19.54
C THR A 207 27.20 5.56 20.40
N TYR A 208 26.37 5.22 21.39
CA TYR A 208 26.61 4.04 22.22
C TYR A 208 26.64 2.73 21.41
N LEU A 209 25.77 2.58 20.41
CA LEU A 209 25.67 1.37 19.59
C LEU A 209 26.79 1.22 18.55
N LEU A 210 27.17 2.31 17.88
CA LEU A 210 27.97 2.24 16.64
C LEU A 210 29.30 3.01 16.67
N ASP A 211 29.46 4.01 17.54
CA ASP A 211 30.71 4.78 17.56
C ASP A 211 31.87 3.91 18.03
N SER A 212 32.98 4.04 17.32
CA SER A 212 34.30 3.58 17.72
C SER A 212 35.25 4.78 17.79
N GLU A 213 36.46 4.56 18.29
CA GLU A 213 37.52 5.59 18.33
C GLU A 213 37.80 6.22 16.96
N THR A 214 37.49 5.51 15.87
CA THR A 214 37.86 5.88 14.50
C THR A 214 36.67 6.20 13.59
N LYS A 215 35.43 5.92 14.02
CA LYS A 215 34.26 6.01 13.14
C LYS A 215 32.99 6.40 13.88
N SER A 216 32.36 7.48 13.43
CA SER A 216 31.06 7.95 13.93
C SER A 216 29.90 7.19 13.29
N TRP A 217 28.83 6.97 14.05
CA TRP A 217 27.57 6.32 13.67
C TRP A 217 26.96 6.96 12.41
N ARG A 218 27.12 8.28 12.25
CA ARG A 218 26.58 9.03 11.12
C ARG A 218 27.15 8.55 9.79
N SER A 219 28.40 8.11 9.78
CA SER A 219 29.07 7.59 8.58
C SER A 219 28.54 6.22 8.10
N TYR A 220 27.74 5.54 8.92
CA TYR A 220 27.08 4.30 8.54
C TYR A 220 25.77 4.52 7.77
N PHE A 221 25.29 5.76 7.66
CA PHE A 221 24.04 6.11 6.99
C PHE A 221 24.29 7.17 5.92
N ASP A 222 23.80 6.94 4.71
CA ASP A 222 23.82 7.95 3.65
C ASP A 222 22.78 9.04 3.92
N PHE A 223 21.67 8.68 4.58
CA PHE A 223 20.60 9.61 4.96
C PHE A 223 20.10 9.36 6.38
N ILE A 224 19.87 10.43 7.14
CA ILE A 224 19.40 10.35 8.53
C ILE A 224 18.18 11.27 8.67
N VAL A 225 17.04 10.67 9.02
CA VAL A 225 15.77 11.36 9.26
C VAL A 225 15.27 11.03 10.67
N VAL A 226 15.17 12.04 11.51
CA VAL A 226 14.59 11.99 12.86
C VAL A 226 13.19 12.61 12.86
N ASP A 227 12.47 12.53 13.99
CA ASP A 227 11.14 13.12 14.13
C ASP A 227 10.19 12.78 12.95
N ALA A 228 10.29 11.55 12.44
CA ALA A 228 9.61 11.14 11.21
C ALA A 228 8.08 11.15 11.36
N ASN A 229 7.56 10.92 12.57
CA ASN A 229 6.14 10.85 12.88
C ASN A 229 5.41 9.74 12.09
N LYS A 230 6.02 8.55 11.99
CA LYS A 230 5.37 7.34 11.45
C LYS A 230 4.16 6.99 12.34
N PRO A 231 3.01 6.61 11.77
CA PRO A 231 2.76 6.24 10.36
C PRO A 231 2.50 7.41 9.41
N LEU A 232 2.32 8.64 9.90
CA LEU A 232 1.96 9.81 9.07
C LEU A 232 2.97 10.05 7.94
N TRP A 233 4.26 9.77 8.21
CA TRP A 233 5.34 9.85 7.22
C TRP A 233 5.10 9.04 5.93
N PHE A 234 4.46 7.88 6.04
CA PHE A 234 4.13 7.02 4.90
C PHE A 234 2.84 7.45 4.18
N ALA A 235 2.07 8.36 4.79
CA ALA A 235 0.90 9.01 4.21
C ALA A 235 1.27 10.40 3.67
N GLU A 236 0.68 11.47 4.20
CA GLU A 236 0.93 12.86 3.82
C GLU A 236 2.27 13.42 4.37
N GLY A 237 2.73 12.91 5.51
CA GLY A 237 3.95 13.35 6.18
C GLY A 237 3.87 14.75 6.78
N THR A 238 5.03 15.31 7.08
CA THR A 238 5.20 16.65 7.66
C THR A 238 6.17 17.49 6.82
N VAL A 239 6.38 18.75 7.21
CA VAL A 239 7.38 19.61 6.54
C VAL A 239 8.77 19.01 6.73
N PHE A 240 9.49 18.81 5.63
CA PHE A 240 10.85 18.29 5.65
C PHE A 240 11.85 19.40 6.01
N ARG A 241 12.61 19.22 7.09
CA ARG A 241 13.53 20.24 7.62
C ARG A 241 14.92 19.68 7.85
N GLN A 242 15.90 20.57 7.95
CA GLN A 242 17.26 20.24 8.38
C GLN A 242 17.42 20.51 9.88
N VAL A 243 18.09 19.61 10.59
CA VAL A 243 18.45 19.78 12.00
C VAL A 243 19.77 20.53 12.10
N ASP A 244 19.83 21.56 12.95
CA ASP A 244 21.08 22.14 13.40
C ASP A 244 21.75 21.19 14.40
N GLN A 245 22.88 20.62 14.03
CA GLN A 245 23.52 19.55 14.80
C GLN A 245 24.17 20.06 16.10
N GLY A 246 24.44 21.37 16.21
CA GLY A 246 25.03 21.97 17.41
C GLY A 246 23.99 22.29 18.48
N THR A 247 22.82 22.77 18.07
CA THR A 247 21.72 23.16 18.98
C THR A 247 20.61 22.12 19.07
N GLY A 248 20.57 21.17 18.13
CA GLY A 248 19.51 20.17 17.95
C GLY A 248 18.16 20.73 17.49
N THR A 249 18.09 22.03 17.16
CA THR A 249 16.84 22.66 16.72
C THR A 249 16.63 22.54 15.22
N LEU A 250 15.38 22.64 14.78
CA LEU A 250 15.07 22.63 13.35
C LEU A 250 15.40 23.98 12.73
N ARG A 251 16.15 23.98 11.63
CA ARG A 251 16.40 25.19 10.85
C ARG A 251 15.08 25.73 10.30
N ILE A 252 14.98 27.06 10.25
CA ILE A 252 13.79 27.75 9.74
C ILE A 252 13.71 27.54 8.23
N GLY A 253 12.53 27.17 7.74
CA GLY A 253 12.25 26.91 6.33
C GLY A 253 12.17 25.42 5.98
N SER A 254 11.67 25.14 4.78
CA SER A 254 11.60 23.78 4.21
C SER A 254 12.89 23.45 3.47
N HIS A 255 13.40 22.24 3.65
CA HIS A 255 14.56 21.77 2.88
C HIS A 255 14.12 21.34 1.48
N LEU A 256 14.52 22.11 0.47
CA LEU A 256 14.19 21.86 -0.95
C LEU A 256 15.38 21.32 -1.76
N GLY A 257 16.58 21.26 -1.16
CA GLY A 257 17.81 20.85 -1.84
C GLY A 257 18.09 19.35 -1.79
N PRO A 258 19.17 18.87 -2.44
CA PRO A 258 19.59 17.48 -2.34
C PRO A 258 19.98 17.11 -0.90
N LEU A 259 19.82 15.83 -0.53
CA LEU A 259 20.31 15.32 0.74
C LEU A 259 21.83 15.24 0.71
N ARG A 260 22.49 15.74 1.76
CA ARG A 260 23.94 15.74 1.88
C ARG A 260 24.41 14.72 2.92
N PRO A 261 25.56 14.05 2.70
CA PRO A 261 26.14 13.15 3.69
C PRO A 261 26.39 13.86 5.03
N ASN A 262 26.27 13.12 6.14
CA ASN A 262 26.44 13.60 7.51
C ASN A 262 25.52 14.77 7.93
N GLN A 263 24.49 15.08 7.13
CA GLN A 263 23.43 16.00 7.53
C GLN A 263 22.24 15.22 8.07
N ILE A 264 21.54 15.86 9.00
CA ILE A 264 20.40 15.27 9.70
C ILE A 264 19.16 16.06 9.32
N TYR A 265 18.11 15.33 8.99
CA TYR A 265 16.83 15.87 8.56
C TYR A 265 15.74 15.47 9.55
N ALA A 266 14.64 16.21 9.55
CA ALA A 266 13.50 15.96 10.42
C ALA A 266 12.19 16.00 9.63
N GLY A 267 11.26 15.13 10.00
CA GLY A 267 9.93 15.06 9.40
C GLY A 267 9.93 14.60 7.94
N GLY A 268 9.13 15.26 7.10
CA GLY A 268 8.98 14.93 5.68
C GLY A 268 7.96 13.84 5.41
N SER A 269 8.03 13.28 4.20
CA SER A 269 7.22 12.16 3.77
C SER A 269 8.03 11.18 2.94
N SER A 270 7.56 9.94 2.88
CA SER A 270 8.11 8.89 2.02
C SER A 270 8.20 9.28 0.55
N GLU A 271 7.28 10.10 0.06
CA GLU A 271 7.29 10.56 -1.32
C GLU A 271 8.41 11.55 -1.59
N VAL A 272 8.53 12.57 -0.73
CA VAL A 272 9.55 13.59 -0.84
C VAL A 272 10.92 12.95 -0.70
N PHE A 273 11.09 12.08 0.30
CA PHE A 273 12.33 11.34 0.49
C PHE A 273 12.70 10.50 -0.73
N SER A 274 11.77 9.70 -1.25
CA SER A 274 12.01 8.84 -2.42
C SER A 274 12.40 9.67 -3.66
N LYS A 275 11.77 10.83 -3.87
CA LYS A 275 12.12 11.77 -4.94
C LYS A 275 13.52 12.36 -4.76
N LEU A 276 13.88 12.76 -3.55
CA LEU A 276 15.19 13.35 -3.25
C LEU A 276 16.35 12.36 -3.38
N VAL A 277 16.14 11.10 -3.02
CA VAL A 277 17.20 10.07 -3.07
C VAL A 277 17.18 9.22 -4.33
N GLY A 278 16.14 9.36 -5.16
CA GLY A 278 15.93 8.57 -6.37
C GLY A 278 15.59 7.10 -6.09
N ALA A 279 14.94 6.79 -4.97
CA ALA A 279 14.57 5.42 -4.61
C ALA A 279 13.23 5.01 -5.25
N ARG A 280 13.18 3.83 -5.87
CA ARG A 280 11.92 3.21 -6.29
C ARG A 280 11.44 2.22 -5.23
N GLY A 281 10.12 2.10 -5.07
CA GLY A 281 9.55 1.35 -3.94
C GLY A 281 10.10 -0.08 -3.77
N ARG A 282 10.19 -0.87 -4.85
CA ARG A 282 10.68 -2.26 -4.78
C ARG A 282 12.19 -2.39 -4.51
N GLU A 283 12.95 -1.32 -4.64
CA GLU A 283 14.40 -1.27 -4.39
C GLU A 283 14.73 -0.95 -2.91
N VAL A 284 13.71 -0.62 -2.10
CA VAL A 284 13.85 -0.29 -0.69
C VAL A 284 13.45 -1.50 0.16
N LEU A 285 14.33 -1.94 1.06
CA LEU A 285 14.00 -2.83 2.18
C LEU A 285 13.98 -2.00 3.47
N TYR A 286 12.79 -1.84 4.05
CA TYR A 286 12.63 -1.13 5.33
C TYR A 286 12.51 -2.13 6.47
N LEU A 287 13.37 -1.97 7.47
CA LEU A 287 13.48 -2.78 8.67
C LEU A 287 12.90 -2.00 9.85
N GLY A 288 11.91 -2.57 10.52
CA GLY A 288 11.25 -1.97 11.69
C GLY A 288 10.57 -3.04 12.55
N ASP A 289 10.23 -2.72 13.78
CA ASP A 289 9.54 -3.62 14.72
C ASP A 289 8.04 -3.34 14.82
N HIS A 290 7.59 -2.14 14.40
CA HIS A 290 6.20 -1.75 14.48
C HIS A 290 5.41 -2.27 13.27
N ILE A 291 4.64 -3.35 13.46
CA ILE A 291 3.87 -4.02 12.39
C ILE A 291 2.96 -3.05 11.61
N PHE A 292 2.29 -2.12 12.30
CA PHE A 292 1.45 -1.13 11.64
C PHE A 292 2.24 0.05 11.04
N GLY A 293 3.04 0.75 11.85
CA GLY A 293 3.74 1.98 11.49
C GLY A 293 4.82 1.78 10.43
N ASP A 294 5.63 0.73 10.56
CA ASP A 294 6.79 0.49 9.71
C ASP A 294 6.49 -0.46 8.56
N VAL A 295 5.74 -1.53 8.82
CA VAL A 295 5.57 -2.63 7.85
C VAL A 295 4.30 -2.45 7.00
N LEU A 296 3.12 -2.40 7.62
CA LEU A 296 1.85 -2.31 6.90
C LEU A 296 1.78 -1.04 6.04
N ARG A 297 2.13 0.11 6.61
CA ARG A 297 2.02 1.41 5.93
C ARG A 297 3.05 1.60 4.82
N SER A 298 4.30 1.17 5.00
CA SER A 298 5.31 1.21 3.94
C SER A 298 4.95 0.27 2.78
N LYS A 299 4.39 -0.91 3.09
CA LYS A 299 3.94 -1.89 2.08
C LYS A 299 2.76 -1.37 1.27
N LYS A 300 1.66 -0.96 1.92
CA LYS A 300 0.43 -0.53 1.23
C LYS A 300 0.55 0.83 0.56
N GLY A 301 1.28 1.77 1.15
CA GLY A 301 1.36 3.14 0.64
C GLY A 301 2.36 3.31 -0.50
N ARG A 302 3.49 2.59 -0.46
CA ARG A 302 4.65 2.87 -1.36
C ARG A 302 5.25 1.63 -2.03
N GLY A 303 4.74 0.44 -1.73
CA GLY A 303 5.24 -0.82 -2.30
C GLY A 303 6.67 -1.17 -1.85
N TRP A 304 7.12 -0.64 -0.71
CA TRP A 304 8.42 -0.97 -0.13
C TRP A 304 8.48 -2.45 0.25
N ARG A 305 9.68 -3.04 0.16
CA ARG A 305 9.94 -4.36 0.74
C ARG A 305 10.10 -4.21 2.25
N THR A 306 9.65 -5.19 3.00
CA THR A 306 9.52 -5.07 4.46
C THR A 306 10.23 -6.19 5.20
N PHE A 307 10.93 -5.82 6.26
CA PHE A 307 11.53 -6.74 7.21
C PHE A 307 11.01 -6.39 8.61
N LEU A 308 10.30 -7.31 9.25
CA LEU A 308 9.82 -7.11 10.62
C LEU A 308 10.84 -7.67 11.63
N VAL A 309 11.26 -6.83 12.57
CA VAL A 309 12.02 -7.25 13.74
C VAL A 309 11.06 -7.65 14.87
N VAL A 310 11.18 -8.86 15.38
CA VAL A 310 10.33 -9.39 16.47
C VAL A 310 11.22 -9.89 17.60
N PRO A 311 11.67 -9.04 18.53
CA PRO A 311 12.62 -9.44 19.58
C PRO A 311 12.16 -10.65 20.40
N GLU A 312 10.85 -10.78 20.65
CA GLU A 312 10.23 -11.86 21.41
C GLU A 312 10.38 -13.24 20.72
N LEU A 313 10.67 -13.24 19.41
CA LEU A 313 10.78 -14.46 18.62
C LEU A 313 11.87 -15.42 19.14
N VAL A 314 12.90 -14.92 19.84
CA VAL A 314 13.91 -15.80 20.47
C VAL A 314 13.27 -16.74 21.49
N GLN A 315 12.47 -16.18 22.41
CA GLN A 315 11.77 -16.96 23.43
C GLN A 315 10.69 -17.83 22.80
N GLU A 316 9.94 -17.29 21.83
CA GLU A 316 8.92 -18.05 21.10
C GLU A 316 9.50 -19.30 20.41
N LEU A 317 10.66 -19.17 19.74
CA LEU A 317 11.33 -20.29 19.09
C LEU A 317 11.85 -21.31 20.09
N HIS A 318 12.33 -20.87 21.26
CA HIS A 318 12.78 -21.75 22.32
C HIS A 318 11.60 -22.62 22.83
N VAL A 319 10.51 -21.98 23.27
CA VAL A 319 9.32 -22.68 23.76
C VAL A 319 8.68 -23.55 22.67
N TRP A 320 8.59 -23.06 21.44
CA TRP A 320 8.05 -23.81 20.30
C TRP A 320 8.84 -25.10 20.03
N THR A 321 10.17 -25.04 20.15
CA THR A 321 11.03 -26.20 19.92
C THR A 321 10.96 -27.20 21.08
N GLU A 322 10.98 -26.71 22.32
CA GLU A 322 10.93 -27.55 23.52
C GLU A 322 9.56 -28.23 23.69
N ARG A 323 8.47 -27.49 23.46
CA ARG A 323 7.08 -27.94 23.67
C ARG A 323 6.38 -28.43 22.41
N ARG A 324 7.14 -28.74 21.35
CA ARG A 324 6.61 -29.24 20.06
C ARG A 324 5.69 -30.47 20.18
N GLY A 325 5.90 -31.30 21.21
CA GLY A 325 5.06 -32.46 21.51
C GLY A 325 3.59 -32.07 21.78
N LEU A 326 3.33 -30.95 22.44
CA LEU A 326 1.97 -30.46 22.71
C LEU A 326 1.25 -30.07 21.42
N PHE A 327 1.93 -29.38 20.51
CA PHE A 327 1.36 -29.01 19.21
C PHE A 327 1.08 -30.25 18.35
N THR A 328 1.99 -31.23 18.35
CA THR A 328 1.78 -32.50 17.63
C THR A 328 0.56 -33.26 18.17
N ARG A 329 0.41 -33.30 19.51
CA ARG A 329 -0.77 -33.88 20.16
C ARG A 329 -2.06 -33.15 19.77
N LEU A 330 -2.02 -31.82 19.69
CA LEU A 330 -3.16 -31.01 19.25
C LEU A 330 -3.55 -31.30 17.79
N GLN A 331 -2.55 -31.43 16.89
CA GLN A 331 -2.79 -31.82 15.49
C GLN A 331 -3.40 -33.23 15.38
N ASN A 332 -2.92 -34.18 16.18
CA ASN A 332 -3.49 -35.54 16.19
C ASN A 332 -4.94 -35.55 16.66
N LEU A 333 -5.30 -34.74 17.66
CA LEU A 333 -6.69 -34.59 18.11
C LEU A 333 -7.57 -33.96 17.03
N ASP A 334 -7.05 -33.00 16.26
CA ASP A 334 -7.76 -32.38 15.14
C ASP A 334 -8.00 -33.36 13.98
N ILE A 335 -7.01 -34.22 13.69
CA ILE A 335 -7.15 -35.33 12.72
C ILE A 335 -8.20 -36.35 13.20
N GLN A 336 -8.18 -36.73 14.49
CA GLN A 336 -9.19 -37.63 15.07
C GLN A 336 -10.59 -37.03 14.98
N LEU A 337 -10.71 -35.72 15.23
CA LEU A 337 -11.97 -34.99 15.08
C LEU A 337 -12.44 -35.05 13.63
N GLY A 338 -11.57 -34.80 12.64
CA GLY A 338 -11.91 -34.92 11.22
C GLY A 338 -12.30 -36.35 10.83
N ALA A 339 -11.57 -37.36 11.30
CA ALA A 339 -11.86 -38.77 11.04
C ALA A 339 -13.23 -39.21 11.56
N ALA A 340 -13.66 -38.66 12.71
CA ALA A 340 -14.98 -38.92 13.27
C ALA A 340 -16.13 -38.51 12.32
N PHE A 341 -15.91 -37.55 11.41
CA PHE A 341 -16.89 -37.08 10.43
C PHE A 341 -16.63 -37.57 8.99
N LYS A 342 -15.51 -38.24 8.72
CA LYS A 342 -15.01 -38.49 7.36
C LYS A 342 -15.94 -39.32 6.46
N ASN A 343 -16.73 -40.22 7.03
CA ASN A 343 -17.63 -41.12 6.29
C ASN A 343 -19.11 -40.77 6.50
N MET A 344 -19.42 -39.53 6.87
CA MET A 344 -20.78 -39.07 7.08
C MET A 344 -21.26 -38.27 5.87
N ASP A 345 -22.52 -38.46 5.53
CA ASP A 345 -23.22 -37.75 4.47
C ASP A 345 -24.49 -37.10 5.00
N SER A 346 -25.27 -36.47 4.11
CA SER A 346 -26.53 -35.82 4.49
C SER A 346 -27.61 -36.78 5.02
N SER A 347 -27.42 -38.10 4.90
CA SER A 347 -28.35 -39.13 5.39
C SER A 347 -28.00 -39.66 6.79
N SER A 348 -26.83 -39.29 7.33
CA SER A 348 -26.34 -39.78 8.61
C SER A 348 -27.17 -39.24 9.81
N GLU A 349 -27.86 -40.13 10.52
CA GLU A 349 -28.75 -39.75 11.64
C GLU A 349 -28.05 -39.69 13.01
N ILE A 350 -26.92 -40.38 13.17
CA ILE A 350 -26.18 -40.53 14.42
C ILE A 350 -24.95 -39.62 14.41
N ARG A 351 -24.89 -38.71 15.38
CA ARG A 351 -23.74 -37.82 15.57
C ARG A 351 -22.66 -38.52 16.39
N PRO A 352 -21.37 -38.47 15.99
CA PRO A 352 -20.27 -39.01 16.77
C PRO A 352 -20.10 -38.21 18.07
N ASP A 353 -19.81 -38.90 19.17
CA ASP A 353 -19.47 -38.24 20.44
C ASP A 353 -18.03 -37.72 20.39
N ILE A 354 -17.89 -36.40 20.49
CA ILE A 354 -16.61 -35.69 20.40
C ILE A 354 -16.26 -34.98 21.71
N ARG A 355 -16.99 -35.24 22.81
CA ARG A 355 -16.80 -34.52 24.08
C ARG A 355 -15.39 -34.69 24.63
N GLU A 356 -14.91 -35.93 24.73
CA GLU A 356 -13.57 -36.25 25.22
C GLU A 356 -12.48 -35.65 24.33
N ILE A 357 -12.65 -35.68 23.01
CA ILE A 357 -11.73 -35.08 22.04
C ILE A 357 -11.67 -33.55 22.27
N ARG A 358 -12.83 -32.89 22.38
CA ARG A 358 -12.90 -31.43 22.60
C ARG A 358 -12.36 -30.99 23.96
N GLU A 359 -12.56 -31.79 25.00
CA GLU A 359 -11.99 -31.54 26.33
C GLU A 359 -10.46 -31.69 26.32
N SER A 360 -9.97 -32.75 25.68
CA SER A 360 -8.54 -32.96 25.47
C SER A 360 -7.91 -31.82 24.67
N MET A 361 -8.56 -31.36 23.59
CA MET A 361 -8.07 -30.21 22.80
C MET A 361 -8.00 -28.93 23.63
N ARG A 362 -9.00 -28.65 24.47
CA ARG A 362 -8.99 -27.48 25.38
C ARG A 362 -7.89 -27.58 26.42
N SER A 363 -7.71 -28.75 27.03
CA SER A 363 -6.65 -28.99 28.02
C SER A 363 -5.25 -28.82 27.41
N VAL A 364 -4.98 -29.44 26.27
CA VAL A 364 -3.70 -29.32 25.56
C VAL A 364 -3.46 -27.89 25.09
N THR A 365 -4.50 -27.20 24.60
CA THR A 365 -4.39 -25.79 24.21
C THR A 365 -4.00 -24.91 25.40
N HIS A 366 -4.64 -25.10 26.55
CA HIS A 366 -4.32 -24.34 27.75
C HIS A 366 -2.90 -24.62 28.24
N GLU A 367 -2.48 -25.89 28.31
CA GLU A 367 -1.12 -26.28 28.70
C GLU A 367 -0.08 -25.65 27.76
N MET A 368 -0.34 -25.68 26.45
CA MET A 368 0.56 -25.10 25.45
C MET A 368 0.64 -23.58 25.58
N ASP A 369 -0.48 -22.89 25.79
CA ASP A 369 -0.50 -21.44 25.94
C ASP A 369 0.23 -21.01 27.23
N MET A 370 0.01 -21.69 28.36
CA MET A 370 0.68 -21.39 29.62
C MET A 370 2.21 -21.55 29.57
N ALA A 371 2.74 -22.34 28.63
CA ALA A 371 4.19 -22.46 28.44
C ALA A 371 4.86 -21.16 27.93
N TYR A 372 4.09 -20.26 27.31
CA TYR A 372 4.57 -18.96 26.84
C TYR A 372 4.36 -17.83 27.86
N GLY A 373 3.36 -17.97 28.74
CA GLY A 373 2.94 -16.95 29.72
C GLY A 373 1.42 -16.96 29.90
N MET A 374 0.89 -16.12 30.80
CA MET A 374 -0.55 -16.13 31.13
C MET A 374 -1.46 -15.82 29.93
N LEU A 375 -0.96 -15.07 28.95
CA LEU A 375 -1.70 -14.73 27.75
C LEU A 375 -1.24 -15.53 26.53
N GLY A 376 -0.40 -16.57 26.68
CA GLY A 376 -0.01 -17.48 25.61
C GLY A 376 0.98 -16.91 24.59
N SER A 377 1.18 -17.60 23.47
CA SER A 377 2.10 -17.15 22.41
C SER A 377 1.63 -15.86 21.72
N LEU A 378 2.57 -15.01 21.29
CA LEU A 378 2.35 -13.86 20.42
C LEU A 378 1.65 -14.26 19.10
N PHE A 379 1.96 -15.45 18.58
CA PHE A 379 1.53 -15.88 17.25
C PHE A 379 0.27 -16.74 17.24
N ARG A 380 -0.12 -17.33 18.38
CA ARG A 380 -1.24 -18.30 18.43
C ARG A 380 -1.86 -18.49 19.81
N SER A 381 -3.04 -19.10 19.81
CA SER A 381 -3.62 -19.81 20.94
C SER A 381 -4.05 -21.20 20.43
N GLY A 382 -3.39 -22.25 20.91
CA GLY A 382 -3.58 -23.59 20.36
C GLY A 382 -3.29 -23.65 18.85
N SER A 383 -4.26 -24.15 18.08
CA SER A 383 -4.19 -24.22 16.61
C SER A 383 -4.56 -22.91 15.90
N ARG A 384 -5.05 -21.89 16.62
CA ARG A 384 -5.56 -20.64 16.04
C ARG A 384 -4.48 -19.57 16.05
N GLN A 385 -4.23 -18.96 14.90
CA GLN A 385 -3.32 -17.83 14.79
C GLN A 385 -3.92 -16.55 15.38
N THR A 386 -3.08 -15.67 15.91
CA THR A 386 -3.45 -14.29 16.28
C THR A 386 -3.45 -13.40 15.03
N PHE A 387 -4.04 -12.20 15.07
CA PHE A 387 -3.77 -11.19 14.01
C PHE A 387 -2.32 -10.90 13.87
N PHE A 388 -1.57 -10.88 14.98
CA PHE A 388 -0.23 -10.39 14.90
C PHE A 388 0.51 -11.31 13.93
N ALA A 389 0.29 -12.63 14.08
CA ALA A 389 0.68 -13.61 13.07
C ALA A 389 0.08 -13.33 11.68
N SER A 390 -1.23 -13.10 11.55
CA SER A 390 -1.86 -12.88 10.23
C SER A 390 -1.37 -11.60 9.53
N GLN A 391 -1.03 -10.55 10.27
CA GLN A 391 -0.44 -9.31 9.79
C GLN A 391 1.02 -9.50 9.40
N VAL A 392 1.80 -10.25 10.20
CA VAL A 392 3.17 -10.63 9.87
C VAL A 392 3.16 -11.38 8.53
N GLU A 393 2.36 -12.43 8.42
CA GLU A 393 2.22 -13.23 7.19
C GLU A 393 1.82 -12.36 6.00
N ARG A 394 0.85 -11.46 6.17
CA ARG A 394 0.30 -10.63 5.08
C ARG A 394 1.20 -9.46 4.66
N TYR A 395 1.91 -8.83 5.59
CA TYR A 395 2.56 -7.53 5.32
C TYR A 395 4.09 -7.55 5.46
N ALA A 396 4.67 -8.40 6.31
CA ALA A 396 6.13 -8.53 6.43
C ALA A 396 6.66 -9.50 5.36
N ASP A 397 7.45 -9.04 4.39
CA ASP A 397 8.05 -9.94 3.38
C ASP A 397 9.03 -10.90 4.03
N LEU A 398 9.86 -10.36 4.92
CA LEU A 398 10.81 -11.06 5.77
C LEU A 398 10.54 -10.73 7.24
N TYR A 399 10.90 -11.64 8.15
CA TYR A 399 10.92 -11.33 9.58
C TYR A 399 12.00 -12.13 10.30
N ALA A 400 12.51 -11.59 11.40
CA ALA A 400 13.46 -12.28 12.27
C ALA A 400 13.44 -11.63 13.66
N HIS A 401 14.12 -12.25 14.63
CA HIS A 401 14.25 -11.65 15.95
C HIS A 401 15.21 -10.44 15.99
N SER A 402 16.07 -10.31 14.97
CA SER A 402 17.05 -9.22 14.85
C SER A 402 17.37 -8.96 13.39
N CYS A 403 17.57 -7.69 13.03
CA CYS A 403 18.07 -7.29 11.72
C CYS A 403 19.48 -7.85 11.44
N CYS A 404 20.29 -8.10 12.48
CA CYS A 404 21.62 -8.71 12.37
C CYS A 404 21.61 -10.11 11.76
N ASN A 405 20.46 -10.78 11.69
CA ASN A 405 20.37 -12.10 11.04
C ASN A 405 20.61 -12.04 9.53
N LEU A 406 20.48 -10.86 8.90
CA LEU A 406 20.88 -10.65 7.51
C LEU A 406 22.39 -10.88 7.28
N LEU A 407 23.23 -10.73 8.31
CA LEU A 407 24.67 -10.93 8.21
C LEU A 407 25.06 -12.37 7.81
N TYR A 408 24.17 -13.33 8.05
CA TYR A 408 24.37 -14.74 7.73
C TYR A 408 23.98 -15.11 6.29
N TYR A 409 23.55 -14.14 5.49
CA TYR A 409 23.16 -14.33 4.09
C TYR A 409 24.05 -13.47 3.19
N PRO A 410 24.44 -13.95 2.00
CA PRO A 410 25.08 -13.10 1.01
C PRO A 410 24.10 -12.02 0.51
N PHE A 411 24.58 -10.83 0.14
CA PHE A 411 23.71 -9.75 -0.35
C PHE A 411 23.13 -9.98 -1.75
N PHE A 412 23.49 -11.08 -2.41
CA PHE A 412 22.84 -11.60 -3.62
C PHE A 412 21.87 -12.75 -3.33
N TYR A 413 21.56 -13.02 -2.05
CA TYR A 413 20.70 -14.15 -1.68
C TYR A 413 19.27 -13.96 -2.18
N PHE A 414 18.67 -15.07 -2.63
CA PHE A 414 17.26 -15.14 -3.00
C PHE A 414 16.47 -15.86 -1.90
N PHE A 415 15.76 -15.07 -1.09
CA PHE A 415 14.78 -15.59 -0.14
C PHE A 415 13.58 -16.14 -0.90
N ARG A 416 13.24 -17.41 -0.63
CA ARG A 416 12.15 -18.12 -1.30
C ARG A 416 11.04 -18.43 -0.31
N ALA A 417 9.84 -17.96 -0.61
CA ALA A 417 8.61 -18.45 0.01
C ALA A 417 8.06 -19.63 -0.81
N PRO A 418 7.40 -20.61 -0.17
CA PRO A 418 6.63 -21.62 -0.89
C PRO A 418 5.47 -20.97 -1.66
N SER A 419 5.09 -21.58 -2.78
CA SER A 419 3.91 -21.16 -3.53
C SER A 419 2.65 -21.36 -2.68
N MET A 420 1.79 -20.35 -2.62
CA MET A 420 0.48 -20.48 -1.96
C MET A 420 -0.50 -21.09 -2.95
N LEU A 421 -0.95 -22.31 -2.64
CA LEU A 421 -1.99 -23.00 -3.39
C LEU A 421 -3.34 -22.78 -2.70
N MET A 422 -4.39 -22.60 -3.50
CA MET A 422 -5.76 -22.66 -3.04
C MET A 422 -6.10 -24.09 -2.62
N PRO A 423 -7.10 -24.32 -1.75
CA PRO A 423 -7.46 -25.67 -1.30
C PRO A 423 -7.65 -26.67 -2.46
N HIS A 424 -8.38 -26.28 -3.51
CA HIS A 424 -8.61 -27.16 -4.68
C HIS A 424 -7.36 -27.49 -5.50
N GLU A 425 -6.31 -26.68 -5.42
CA GLU A 425 -5.02 -26.93 -6.09
C GLU A 425 -4.12 -27.87 -5.27
N SER A 426 -4.46 -28.11 -3.99
CA SER A 426 -3.65 -28.91 -3.06
C SER A 426 -4.34 -30.18 -2.57
N THR A 427 -5.67 -30.24 -2.60
CA THR A 427 -6.46 -31.40 -2.13
C THR A 427 -6.87 -32.34 -3.25
N VAL A 428 -6.70 -31.96 -4.53
CA VAL A 428 -6.99 -32.81 -5.68
C VAL A 428 -5.68 -33.48 -6.09
N GLU A 429 -5.57 -34.78 -5.83
CA GLU A 429 -4.38 -35.54 -6.20
C GLU A 429 -4.27 -35.69 -7.72
N HIS A 430 -3.12 -35.28 -8.27
CA HIS A 430 -2.85 -35.33 -9.71
C HIS A 430 -2.57 -36.75 -10.24
N GLU A 431 -2.33 -37.72 -9.37
CA GLU A 431 -1.89 -39.07 -9.75
C GLU A 431 -2.97 -40.15 -9.58
N GLU A 432 -4.08 -39.90 -8.89
CA GLU A 432 -5.10 -40.94 -8.58
C GLU A 432 -6.56 -40.56 -8.86
N THR A 433 -6.83 -39.42 -9.49
CA THR A 433 -8.20 -39.10 -9.90
C THR A 433 -8.49 -39.72 -11.27
N GLY A 434 -9.36 -40.75 -11.29
CA GLY A 434 -10.09 -41.13 -12.51
C GLY A 434 -10.83 -39.91 -13.11
N PRO A 435 -11.40 -40.02 -14.32
CA PRO A 435 -12.09 -38.88 -14.93
C PRO A 435 -13.12 -38.30 -13.95
N ILE A 436 -12.90 -37.04 -13.56
CA ILE A 436 -13.80 -36.33 -12.67
C ILE A 436 -15.17 -36.32 -13.35
N ASP A 437 -16.16 -36.93 -12.71
CA ASP A 437 -17.50 -37.03 -13.26
C ASP A 437 -18.18 -35.65 -13.21
N PHE A 438 -18.17 -34.96 -14.36
CA PHE A 438 -18.89 -33.72 -14.56
C PHE A 438 -20.32 -33.96 -15.08
N SER A 439 -20.83 -35.20 -15.10
CA SER A 439 -22.18 -35.48 -15.58
C SER A 439 -23.21 -34.70 -14.74
N GLY A 440 -24.05 -33.91 -15.42
CA GLY A 440 -25.04 -33.03 -14.78
C GLY A 440 -24.56 -31.61 -14.45
N LEU A 441 -23.28 -31.27 -14.66
CA LEU A 441 -22.77 -29.91 -14.56
C LEU A 441 -22.53 -29.36 -15.97
N THR A 442 -23.15 -28.24 -16.34
CA THR A 442 -22.81 -27.50 -17.57
C THR A 442 -21.56 -26.66 -17.30
N PRO A 443 -20.40 -26.93 -17.93
CA PRO A 443 -19.25 -26.07 -17.82
C PRO A 443 -19.62 -24.68 -18.38
N ILE A 444 -19.26 -23.61 -17.66
CA ILE A 444 -19.32 -22.27 -18.23
C ILE A 444 -18.15 -22.18 -19.21
N ASP A 445 -18.43 -22.42 -20.48
CA ASP A 445 -17.45 -22.35 -21.56
C ASP A 445 -16.96 -20.89 -21.69
N ARG A 446 -15.77 -20.63 -21.17
CA ARG A 446 -15.02 -19.40 -21.45
C ARG A 446 -14.10 -19.71 -22.62
N GLY A 447 -14.70 -19.73 -23.81
CA GLY A 447 -14.11 -20.20 -25.06
C GLY A 447 -12.60 -20.01 -25.18
N ARG A 448 -11.89 -21.14 -25.16
CA ARG A 448 -10.56 -21.30 -25.75
C ARG A 448 -10.48 -22.69 -26.38
N ASN A 449 -11.07 -22.82 -27.55
CA ASN A 449 -10.62 -23.84 -28.49
C ASN A 449 -9.26 -23.37 -29.05
N VAL A 450 -8.18 -24.00 -28.60
CA VAL A 450 -6.89 -23.90 -29.29
C VAL A 450 -6.83 -25.08 -30.24
N THR A 451 -7.16 -24.83 -31.51
CA THR A 451 -6.71 -25.64 -32.64
C THR A 451 -6.08 -24.72 -33.68
N ILE A 452 -4.96 -25.19 -34.23
CA ILE A 452 -3.96 -24.45 -34.99
C ILE A 452 -4.44 -24.26 -36.46
N SER A 453 -4.14 -23.08 -37.00
CA SER A 453 -4.05 -22.62 -38.41
C SER A 453 -5.28 -22.15 -39.21
N GLU A 454 -5.15 -20.87 -39.61
CA GLU A 454 -5.52 -20.17 -40.87
C GLU A 454 -6.99 -19.99 -41.31
N SER A 455 -7.58 -18.83 -40.98
CA SER A 455 -8.13 -17.82 -41.93
C SER A 455 -8.94 -16.73 -41.17
N MET A 456 -9.00 -15.52 -41.75
CA MET A 456 -9.32 -14.22 -41.12
C MET A 456 -10.80 -13.93 -40.77
N GLU A 457 -10.96 -12.90 -39.91
CA GLU A 457 -12.12 -12.01 -39.64
C GLU A 457 -13.26 -12.54 -38.74
N GLY A 458 -13.72 -11.93 -37.65
CA GLY A 458 -13.40 -10.69 -36.92
C GLY A 458 -14.56 -10.39 -35.93
N LEU A 459 -14.28 -10.01 -34.68
CA LEU A 459 -15.08 -9.11 -33.81
C LEU A 459 -14.39 -8.88 -32.45
N SER A 460 -14.37 -7.61 -32.07
CA SER A 460 -13.44 -6.96 -31.12
C SER A 460 -13.92 -6.97 -29.67
N VAL A 461 -12.94 -7.01 -28.76
CA VAL A 461 -13.09 -6.78 -27.32
C VAL A 461 -12.79 -5.29 -27.07
N GLY A 462 -13.67 -4.60 -26.32
CA GLY A 462 -13.53 -3.18 -26.02
C GLY A 462 -12.21 -2.85 -25.33
N GLU A 463 -11.44 -1.94 -25.94
CA GLU A 463 -10.15 -1.46 -25.45
C GLU A 463 -10.29 -0.45 -24.29
N PRO A 464 -9.31 -0.40 -23.37
CA PRO A 464 -9.23 0.66 -22.37
C PRO A 464 -8.94 2.03 -23.02
N MET A 465 -9.51 3.09 -22.45
CA MET A 465 -9.41 4.46 -22.99
C MET A 465 -7.94 4.93 -23.09
N THR A 466 -7.47 5.21 -24.30
CA THR A 466 -6.18 5.86 -24.56
C THR A 466 -6.37 7.36 -24.75
N THR A 467 -5.75 8.15 -23.88
CA THR A 467 -5.68 9.62 -23.99
C THR A 467 -4.33 10.00 -24.58
N HIS A 468 -4.33 10.76 -25.68
CA HIS A 468 -3.10 11.19 -26.34
C HIS A 468 -2.91 12.71 -26.20
N SER A 469 -1.72 13.13 -25.75
CA SER A 469 -1.31 14.52 -25.78
C SER A 469 -0.63 14.82 -27.12
N VAL A 470 -0.94 15.98 -27.72
CA VAL A 470 -0.21 16.45 -28.89
C VAL A 470 1.19 16.90 -28.46
N GLU A 471 2.22 16.17 -28.88
CA GLU A 471 3.60 16.66 -28.74
C GLU A 471 3.87 17.70 -29.82
N GLY A 472 3.77 18.98 -29.43
CA GLY A 472 4.27 20.09 -30.23
C GLY A 472 5.80 20.06 -30.25
N THR A 473 6.39 19.34 -31.19
CA THR A 473 7.85 19.42 -31.40
C THR A 473 8.17 20.68 -32.20
N ASN A 474 8.97 21.60 -31.64
CA ASN A 474 9.88 22.36 -32.49
C ASN A 474 10.87 21.33 -33.03
N SER A 475 10.70 20.94 -34.29
CA SER A 475 11.43 19.79 -34.82
C SER A 475 12.94 20.04 -34.75
N PRO A 476 13.75 19.13 -34.15
CA PRO A 476 15.20 19.19 -34.22
C PRO A 476 15.74 18.93 -35.65
N MET A 477 14.85 18.71 -36.63
CA MET A 477 15.14 18.36 -38.02
C MET A 477 15.22 19.55 -39.00
N PHE A 478 14.90 20.77 -38.56
CA PHE A 478 15.11 21.95 -39.40
C PHE A 478 16.59 22.32 -39.36
N GLY A 479 17.37 21.79 -40.31
CA GLY A 479 18.74 22.24 -40.51
C GLY A 479 18.74 23.77 -40.62
N SER A 480 19.54 24.44 -39.78
CA SER A 480 19.66 25.90 -39.83
C SER A 480 20.11 26.32 -41.22
N PHE A 481 19.48 27.36 -41.78
CA PHE A 481 19.89 27.92 -43.07
C PHE A 481 21.36 28.33 -43.00
N LYS A 482 22.18 27.82 -43.93
CA LYS A 482 23.59 28.16 -44.06
C LYS A 482 23.74 29.12 -45.25
N ARG A 483 24.66 30.08 -45.12
CA ARG A 483 25.00 31.02 -46.20
C ARG A 483 26.47 30.87 -46.55
N ALA A 484 26.77 30.76 -47.84
CA ALA A 484 28.14 30.69 -48.31
C ALA A 484 28.80 32.06 -48.09
N LYS A 485 30.06 32.06 -47.64
CA LYS A 485 30.86 33.27 -47.54
C LYS A 485 31.62 33.45 -48.84
N HIS A 486 31.64 34.68 -49.35
CA HIS A 486 32.39 35.01 -50.56
C HIS A 486 33.70 35.67 -50.18
N VAL A 487 34.79 35.13 -50.70
CA VAL A 487 36.13 35.71 -50.56
C VAL A 487 36.70 35.84 -51.96
N ARG A 488 37.50 36.88 -52.21
CA ARG A 488 38.22 37.03 -53.48
C ARG A 488 39.66 36.60 -53.26
N ILE A 489 40.14 35.68 -54.08
CA ILE A 489 41.52 35.21 -54.05
C ILE A 489 42.19 35.72 -55.32
N ASP A 490 43.07 36.70 -55.15
CA ASP A 490 43.89 37.28 -56.23
C ASP A 490 45.30 36.69 -56.13
N PHE A 491 45.67 35.81 -57.06
CA PHE A 491 47.06 35.38 -57.25
C PHE A 491 47.71 36.34 -58.26
N ASN A 492 48.46 37.31 -57.76
CA ASN A 492 49.37 38.08 -58.61
C ASN A 492 50.72 37.35 -58.65
N ASP A 493 51.12 36.93 -59.84
CA ASP A 493 52.47 36.46 -60.14
C ASP A 493 53.48 37.62 -59.96
N SER A 494 54.03 37.75 -58.75
CA SER A 494 55.42 38.18 -58.54
C SER A 494 55.85 37.93 -57.09
N MET A 495 56.69 36.90 -56.92
CA MET A 495 57.66 36.65 -55.85
C MET A 495 57.82 37.77 -54.78
N THR A 496 57.42 37.50 -53.53
CA THR A 496 58.23 37.72 -52.31
C THR A 496 57.54 37.10 -51.08
N ASN A 497 58.36 36.54 -50.20
CA ASN A 497 58.03 35.53 -49.19
C ASN A 497 57.41 36.10 -47.89
N SER A 498 56.37 36.93 -47.97
CA SER A 498 55.78 37.57 -46.77
C SER A 498 54.25 37.66 -46.71
N ASN A 499 53.50 37.10 -47.68
CA ASN A 499 52.03 37.17 -47.72
C ASN A 499 51.28 35.83 -47.51
N SER A 500 51.97 34.70 -47.33
CA SER A 500 51.32 33.41 -47.04
C SER A 500 50.58 33.42 -45.69
N ASP A 501 51.11 34.15 -44.71
CA ASP A 501 50.59 34.18 -43.34
C ASP A 501 49.32 35.02 -43.20
N SER A 502 49.09 36.02 -44.07
CA SER A 502 47.88 36.85 -44.04
C SER A 502 46.67 36.08 -44.58
N ILE A 503 46.85 35.34 -45.68
CA ILE A 503 45.79 34.52 -46.28
C ILE A 503 45.50 33.29 -45.39
N GLN A 504 46.54 32.67 -44.81
CA GLN A 504 46.36 31.59 -43.82
C GLN A 504 45.62 32.06 -42.56
N ASN A 505 45.94 33.25 -42.03
CA ASN A 505 45.24 33.80 -40.86
C ASN A 505 43.77 34.15 -41.15
N ASP A 506 43.45 34.66 -42.35
CA ASP A 506 42.07 34.93 -42.74
C ASP A 506 41.28 33.64 -43.01
N LEU A 507 41.88 32.60 -43.59
CA LEU A 507 41.25 31.28 -43.78
C LEU A 507 41.05 30.52 -42.46
N ALA A 508 41.98 30.65 -41.50
CA ALA A 508 41.86 30.06 -40.15
C ALA A 508 40.67 30.67 -39.36
N ARG A 509 40.37 31.96 -39.54
CA ARG A 509 39.17 32.61 -38.97
C ARG A 509 37.85 32.01 -39.48
N TYR A 510 37.88 31.28 -40.59
CA TYR A 510 36.73 30.59 -41.18
C TYR A 510 36.76 29.06 -40.98
N GLY A 511 37.67 28.56 -40.13
CA GLY A 511 37.73 27.15 -39.72
C GLY A 511 38.50 26.23 -40.68
N ILE A 512 39.30 26.78 -41.60
CA ILE A 512 40.13 26.02 -42.54
C ILE A 512 41.57 26.05 -42.03
N ASN A 513 41.98 24.99 -41.32
CA ASN A 513 43.26 24.94 -40.59
C ASN A 513 44.41 24.27 -41.38
N ASN A 514 44.17 23.81 -42.61
CA ASN A 514 45.19 23.22 -43.49
C ASN A 514 44.99 23.69 -44.93
N VAL A 515 45.90 24.51 -45.44
CA VAL A 515 45.90 25.04 -46.82
C VAL A 515 46.66 24.07 -47.73
N SER A 516 46.09 22.88 -47.94
CA SER A 516 46.48 22.01 -49.07
C SER A 516 45.42 21.96 -50.16
N ASN A 517 44.24 22.56 -49.94
CA ASN A 517 43.14 22.57 -50.89
C ASN A 517 42.85 24.00 -51.37
N GLU A 518 43.71 24.53 -52.23
CA GLU A 518 43.35 25.64 -53.14
C GLU A 518 42.43 25.17 -54.29
N GLU A 519 42.07 23.88 -54.27
CA GLU A 519 41.25 23.23 -55.27
C GLU A 519 39.78 23.26 -54.92
N CYS A 520 38.94 23.45 -55.94
CA CYS A 520 37.50 23.31 -55.80
C CYS A 520 37.11 21.88 -55.45
N GLU A 521 36.26 21.72 -54.44
CA GLU A 521 35.82 20.40 -54.00
C GLU A 521 35.13 19.59 -55.11
N ALA A 522 34.41 20.25 -56.02
CA ALA A 522 33.69 19.59 -57.11
C ALA A 522 34.61 19.10 -58.23
N CYS A 523 35.56 19.94 -58.69
CA CYS A 523 36.33 19.67 -59.89
C CYS A 523 37.82 19.41 -59.65
N LYS A 524 38.29 19.55 -58.41
CA LYS A 524 39.68 19.37 -57.97
C LYS A 524 40.70 20.20 -58.76
N LYS A 525 40.29 21.39 -59.23
CA LYS A 525 41.14 22.36 -59.93
C LYS A 525 41.33 23.61 -59.05
N SER A 526 42.51 24.23 -59.15
CA SER A 526 42.84 25.48 -58.46
C SER A 526 41.84 26.60 -58.78
N ILE A 527 41.41 27.33 -57.76
CA ILE A 527 40.41 28.40 -57.87
C ILE A 527 41.11 29.76 -57.99
N VAL A 528 40.74 30.56 -59.00
CA VAL A 528 41.23 31.94 -59.18
C VAL A 528 40.03 32.90 -59.26
N GLY A 529 40.04 33.97 -58.47
CA GLY A 529 38.97 34.97 -58.42
C GLY A 529 37.99 34.79 -57.25
N GLN A 530 36.70 35.02 -57.49
CA GLN A 530 35.68 34.98 -56.42
C GLN A 530 35.34 33.53 -56.05
N VAL A 531 35.47 33.18 -54.78
CA VAL A 531 35.29 31.82 -54.25
C VAL A 531 34.14 31.76 -53.25
N ALA A 532 33.36 30.68 -53.29
CA ALA A 532 32.35 30.36 -52.29
C ALA A 532 32.93 29.41 -51.23
N ILE A 533 32.92 29.84 -49.96
CA ILE A 533 33.38 29.05 -48.82
C ILE A 533 32.15 28.59 -48.02
N ALA A 534 31.98 27.27 -47.92
CA ALA A 534 30.89 26.63 -47.21
C ALA A 534 31.30 25.22 -46.73
N LEU A 535 30.83 24.83 -45.54
CA LEU A 535 31.10 23.49 -44.95
C LEU A 535 32.60 23.17 -44.78
N GLY A 536 33.44 24.20 -44.58
CA GLY A 536 34.90 24.04 -44.47
C GLY A 536 35.61 23.71 -45.79
N LYS A 537 34.93 23.91 -46.94
CA LYS A 537 35.47 23.62 -48.28
C LYS A 537 35.32 24.83 -49.22
N MET A 538 36.14 24.85 -50.28
CA MET A 538 36.18 25.90 -51.29
C MET A 538 35.56 25.41 -52.61
N TRP A 539 34.80 26.29 -53.26
CA TRP A 539 34.07 25.96 -54.49
C TRP A 539 34.15 27.12 -55.48
N HIS A 540 34.30 26.82 -56.77
CA HIS A 540 33.99 27.80 -57.80
C HIS A 540 32.52 28.21 -57.69
N GLU A 541 32.20 29.47 -57.99
CA GLU A 541 30.83 29.95 -57.97
C GLU A 541 29.91 29.14 -58.91
N GLU A 542 30.42 28.69 -60.07
CA GLU A 542 29.64 27.82 -60.95
C GLU A 542 29.47 26.38 -60.46
N HIS A 543 30.34 25.90 -59.57
CA HIS A 543 30.31 24.53 -59.05
C HIS A 543 29.60 24.41 -57.70
N PHE A 544 29.28 25.53 -57.05
CA PHE A 544 28.48 25.56 -55.83
C PHE A 544 26.99 25.47 -56.18
N VAL A 545 26.54 24.28 -56.58
CA VAL A 545 25.20 24.01 -57.10
C VAL A 545 24.42 23.06 -56.22
N CYS A 546 23.09 23.11 -56.30
CA CYS A 546 22.24 22.12 -55.66
C CYS A 546 22.50 20.71 -56.22
N ALA A 547 22.70 19.74 -55.33
CA ALA A 547 22.95 18.34 -55.69
C ALA A 547 21.79 17.67 -56.45
N HIS A 548 20.59 18.25 -56.43
CA HIS A 548 19.40 17.70 -57.09
C HIS A 548 19.07 18.43 -58.41
N CYS A 549 18.82 19.74 -58.39
CA CYS A 549 18.47 20.49 -59.61
C CYS A 549 19.65 21.14 -60.35
N GLY A 550 20.85 21.18 -59.77
CA GLY A 550 22.00 21.86 -60.36
C GLY A 550 21.94 23.39 -60.33
N GLU A 551 20.97 23.99 -59.65
CA GLU A 551 20.86 25.46 -59.52
C GLU A 551 22.05 26.02 -58.74
N ARG A 552 22.63 27.13 -59.21
CA ARG A 552 23.75 27.82 -58.56
C ARG A 552 23.30 28.46 -57.25
N LEU A 553 23.95 28.08 -56.15
CA LEU A 553 23.61 28.51 -54.79
C LEU A 553 24.58 29.53 -54.21
N ALA A 554 25.56 29.99 -54.99
CA ALA A 554 26.65 30.84 -54.51
C ALA A 554 26.12 32.02 -53.66
N HIS A 555 25.11 32.74 -54.14
CA HIS A 555 24.54 33.91 -53.44
C HIS A 555 23.21 33.64 -52.72
N ARG A 556 22.78 32.38 -52.60
CA ARG A 556 21.49 32.00 -51.99
C ARG A 556 21.71 31.23 -50.70
N ASN A 557 20.69 31.21 -49.86
CA ASN A 557 20.68 30.32 -48.70
C ASN A 557 20.57 28.88 -49.18
N PHE A 558 21.27 27.97 -48.50
CA PHE A 558 21.27 26.55 -48.83
C PHE A 558 21.14 25.70 -47.57
N TYR A 559 20.75 24.44 -47.77
CA TYR A 559 20.66 23.43 -46.73
C TYR A 559 21.69 22.34 -46.95
N GLU A 560 22.21 21.77 -45.86
CA GLU A 560 23.16 20.65 -45.90
C GLU A 560 22.58 19.43 -45.22
N ARG A 561 22.73 18.28 -45.86
CA ARG A 561 22.39 16.97 -45.30
C ARG A 561 23.35 15.92 -45.82
N SER A 562 23.97 15.20 -44.89
CA SER A 562 24.95 14.14 -45.18
C SER A 562 26.07 14.60 -46.13
N GLY A 563 26.56 15.83 -45.96
CA GLY A 563 27.66 16.38 -46.75
C GLY A 563 27.30 16.88 -48.16
N SER A 564 26.02 16.81 -48.57
CA SER A 564 25.51 17.34 -49.84
C SER A 564 24.71 18.62 -49.63
N ILE A 565 24.80 19.55 -50.59
CA ILE A 565 24.14 20.85 -50.55
C ILE A 565 22.88 20.89 -51.43
N TYR A 566 21.81 21.47 -50.90
CA TYR A 566 20.51 21.54 -51.57
C TYR A 566 19.98 22.97 -51.57
N CYS A 567 19.26 23.36 -52.62
CA CYS A 567 18.47 24.58 -52.60
C CYS A 567 17.29 24.42 -51.63
N GLU A 568 16.73 25.53 -51.17
CA GLU A 568 15.57 25.53 -50.27
C GLU A 568 14.41 24.69 -50.85
N HIS A 569 14.13 24.84 -52.14
CA HIS A 569 13.04 24.12 -52.80
C HIS A 569 13.25 22.60 -52.77
N ASP A 570 14.41 22.12 -53.20
CA ASP A 570 14.70 20.69 -53.28
C ASP A 570 14.91 20.06 -51.90
N TYR A 571 15.49 20.80 -50.95
CA TYR A 571 15.65 20.30 -49.59
C TYR A 571 14.30 19.99 -48.94
N HIS A 572 13.36 20.93 -49.00
CA HIS A 572 12.02 20.70 -48.47
C HIS A 572 11.25 19.67 -49.29
N ARG A 573 11.41 19.65 -50.62
CA ARG A 573 10.73 18.66 -51.47
C ARG A 573 11.15 17.22 -51.18
N LEU A 574 12.44 17.00 -50.91
CA LEU A 574 13.03 15.66 -50.74
C LEU A 574 13.04 15.20 -49.29
N PHE A 575 13.16 16.11 -48.32
CA PHE A 575 13.50 15.74 -46.94
C PHE A 575 12.54 16.26 -45.86
N SER A 576 11.67 17.22 -46.16
CA SER A 576 10.66 17.65 -45.18
C SER A 576 9.58 16.58 -45.03
N PRO A 577 9.10 16.31 -43.80
CA PRO A 577 7.95 15.45 -43.58
C PRO A 577 6.73 15.99 -44.32
N ARG A 578 5.91 15.09 -44.86
CA ARG A 578 4.71 15.46 -45.61
C ARG A 578 3.51 15.45 -44.70
N CYS A 579 2.65 16.44 -44.85
CA CYS A 579 1.40 16.44 -44.13
C CYS A 579 0.49 15.34 -44.67
N ALA A 580 -0.04 14.50 -43.77
CA ALA A 580 -0.95 13.43 -44.14
C ALA A 580 -2.24 13.89 -44.82
N TYR A 581 -2.67 15.13 -44.58
CA TYR A 581 -3.86 15.69 -45.23
C TYR A 581 -3.59 16.24 -46.63
N CYS A 582 -2.68 17.22 -46.76
CA CYS A 582 -2.46 17.92 -48.03
C CYS A 582 -1.29 17.37 -48.86
N ASN A 583 -0.53 16.41 -48.31
CA ASN A 583 0.66 15.78 -48.91
C ASN A 583 1.79 16.77 -49.31
N THR A 584 1.70 18.02 -48.86
CA THR A 584 2.75 19.03 -49.08
C THR A 584 3.82 18.95 -47.98
N PRO A 585 5.08 19.30 -48.29
CA PRO A 585 6.14 19.31 -47.28
C PRO A 585 5.91 20.36 -46.20
N ILE A 586 6.04 19.97 -44.94
CA ILE A 586 5.90 20.86 -43.79
C ILE A 586 7.20 21.63 -43.59
N LYS A 587 7.13 22.97 -43.65
CA LYS A 587 8.30 23.86 -43.61
C LYS A 587 8.61 24.43 -42.23
N GLU A 588 7.64 24.40 -41.31
CA GLU A 588 7.73 25.04 -39.99
C GLU A 588 7.25 24.06 -38.89
N LYS A 589 6.34 24.46 -38.00
CA LYS A 589 5.87 23.56 -36.93
C LYS A 589 5.12 22.37 -37.52
N CYS A 590 5.48 21.16 -37.11
CA CYS A 590 4.77 19.93 -37.46
C CYS A 590 4.15 19.31 -36.21
N ILE A 591 2.91 18.84 -36.35
CA ILE A 591 2.25 18.01 -35.34
C ILE A 591 2.55 16.56 -35.66
N THR A 592 3.03 15.79 -34.68
CA THR A 592 3.21 14.35 -34.80
C THR A 592 2.11 13.67 -33.99
N ALA A 593 1.19 12.99 -34.67
CA ALA A 593 0.03 12.34 -34.07
C ALA A 593 -0.50 11.25 -35.02
N LEU A 594 -1.09 10.18 -34.48
CA LEU A 594 -1.60 9.03 -35.26
C LEU A 594 -0.53 8.40 -36.17
N ASP A 595 0.71 8.27 -35.66
CA ASP A 595 1.89 7.79 -36.41
C ASP A 595 2.18 8.56 -37.72
N GLN A 596 1.66 9.78 -37.85
CA GLN A 596 1.80 10.64 -39.02
C GLN A 596 2.18 12.07 -38.65
N THR A 597 2.62 12.84 -39.65
CA THR A 597 2.95 14.26 -39.50
C THR A 597 1.90 15.15 -40.17
N TRP A 598 1.56 16.25 -39.52
CA TRP A 598 0.49 17.14 -39.93
C TRP A 598 0.94 18.60 -39.88
N HIS A 599 0.38 19.45 -40.73
CA HIS A 599 0.41 20.88 -40.46
C HIS A 599 -0.50 21.19 -39.25
N PRO A 600 -0.18 22.19 -38.43
CA PRO A 600 -1.01 22.61 -37.30
C PRO A 600 -2.46 22.93 -37.70
N GLU A 601 -2.64 23.54 -38.88
CA GLU A 601 -3.95 23.87 -39.44
C GLU A 601 -4.69 22.67 -40.05
N HIS A 602 -3.99 21.56 -40.33
CA HIS A 602 -4.54 20.37 -40.98
C HIS A 602 -4.76 19.20 -40.02
N PHE A 603 -4.43 19.35 -38.74
CA PHE A 603 -4.81 18.41 -37.70
C PHE A 603 -6.07 18.93 -36.99
N TYR A 604 -7.23 18.51 -37.46
CA TYR A 604 -8.52 19.00 -36.97
C TYR A 604 -9.42 17.86 -36.52
N CYS A 605 -10.36 18.21 -35.65
CA CYS A 605 -11.37 17.28 -35.20
C CYS A 605 -12.23 16.84 -36.39
N ALA A 606 -12.32 15.54 -36.61
CA ALA A 606 -13.11 14.95 -37.69
C ALA A 606 -14.62 15.26 -37.59
N LYS A 607 -15.11 15.80 -36.47
CA LYS A 607 -16.51 16.18 -36.26
C LYS A 607 -16.76 17.69 -36.37
N CYS A 608 -16.21 18.51 -35.49
CA CYS A 608 -16.43 19.97 -35.55
C CYS A 608 -15.55 20.71 -36.54
N GLY A 609 -14.54 20.05 -37.14
CA GLY A 609 -13.60 20.68 -38.07
C GLY A 609 -12.66 21.71 -37.44
N ARG A 610 -12.66 21.84 -36.10
CA ARG A 610 -11.74 22.77 -35.41
C ARG A 610 -10.33 22.18 -35.37
N PRO A 611 -9.28 22.97 -35.62
CA PRO A 611 -7.91 22.53 -35.45
C PRO A 611 -7.69 22.13 -33.99
N ILE A 612 -7.15 20.93 -33.80
CA ILE A 612 -6.75 20.39 -32.50
C ILE A 612 -5.30 20.86 -32.33
N GLY A 613 -5.10 21.97 -31.63
CA GLY A 613 -3.78 22.57 -31.43
C GLY A 613 -2.90 21.75 -30.48
N GLU A 614 -2.49 22.35 -29.36
CA GLU A 614 -1.74 21.67 -28.29
C GLU A 614 -2.67 20.96 -27.28
N GLU A 615 -3.95 20.80 -27.61
CA GLU A 615 -4.96 20.21 -26.73
C GLU A 615 -4.94 18.66 -26.78
N ILE A 616 -5.41 18.03 -25.71
CA ILE A 616 -5.58 16.57 -25.63
C ILE A 616 -6.63 16.13 -26.65
N PHE A 617 -6.32 15.07 -27.39
CA PHE A 617 -7.21 14.50 -28.39
C PHE A 617 -7.44 13.02 -28.16
N HIS A 618 -8.51 12.52 -28.78
CA HIS A 618 -8.88 11.13 -28.73
C HIS A 618 -8.88 10.55 -30.14
N GLU A 619 -8.33 9.35 -30.27
CA GLU A 619 -8.32 8.59 -31.51
C GLU A 619 -9.50 7.61 -31.54
N LYS A 620 -10.18 7.54 -32.68
CA LYS A 620 -11.10 6.44 -33.01
C LYS A 620 -11.10 6.20 -34.51
N ASP A 621 -10.92 4.94 -34.90
CA ASP A 621 -10.86 4.50 -36.31
C ASP A 621 -9.82 5.29 -37.14
N GLY A 622 -8.66 5.59 -36.55
CA GLY A 622 -7.59 6.36 -37.20
C GLY A 622 -7.91 7.85 -37.43
N ARG A 623 -8.91 8.41 -36.74
CA ARG A 623 -9.31 9.82 -36.83
C ARG A 623 -9.21 10.51 -35.49
N ALA A 624 -8.73 11.75 -35.51
CA ALA A 624 -8.61 12.59 -34.32
C ALA A 624 -9.93 13.33 -34.00
N PHE A 625 -10.32 13.28 -32.72
CA PHE A 625 -11.47 14.01 -32.19
C PHE A 625 -11.06 14.88 -31.02
N CYS A 626 -11.63 16.10 -30.92
CA CYS A 626 -11.43 16.94 -29.75
C CYS A 626 -12.13 16.30 -28.54
N HIS A 627 -11.65 16.61 -27.34
CA HIS A 627 -12.23 16.11 -26.09
C HIS A 627 -13.76 16.29 -26.06
N LYS A 628 -14.29 17.44 -26.49
CA LYS A 628 -15.74 17.67 -26.50
C LYS A 628 -16.49 16.74 -27.45
N ASP A 629 -16.05 16.63 -28.70
CA ASP A 629 -16.79 15.87 -29.72
C ASP A 629 -16.59 14.37 -29.58
N TYR A 630 -15.43 13.93 -29.09
CA TYR A 630 -15.20 12.53 -28.79
C TYR A 630 -16.18 12.04 -27.73
N PHE A 631 -16.27 12.78 -26.63
CA PHE A 631 -17.20 12.44 -25.56
C PHE A 631 -18.66 12.63 -25.98
N THR A 632 -18.99 13.60 -26.84
CA THR A 632 -20.37 13.80 -27.30
C THR A 632 -20.86 12.71 -28.26
N ASN A 633 -19.99 12.16 -29.11
CA ASN A 633 -20.40 11.21 -30.17
C ASN A 633 -20.04 9.74 -29.89
N PHE A 634 -19.10 9.47 -29.00
CA PHE A 634 -18.58 8.10 -28.79
C PHE A 634 -18.61 7.62 -27.35
N THR A 635 -18.99 8.46 -26.39
CA THR A 635 -19.31 7.92 -25.07
C THR A 635 -20.62 7.17 -25.14
N PRO A 636 -20.72 6.01 -24.46
CA PRO A 636 -22.00 5.36 -24.29
C PRO A 636 -22.96 6.33 -23.62
N THR A 637 -24.14 6.51 -24.20
CA THR A 637 -25.20 7.31 -23.58
C THR A 637 -25.93 6.45 -22.58
N CYS A 638 -26.01 6.89 -21.32
CA CYS A 638 -26.77 6.18 -20.30
C CYS A 638 -28.21 5.98 -20.78
N HIS A 639 -28.66 4.73 -20.83
CA HIS A 639 -30.00 4.40 -21.25
C HIS A 639 -31.05 5.06 -20.35
N GLY A 640 -30.79 5.20 -19.05
CA GLY A 640 -31.70 5.81 -18.09
C GLY A 640 -31.85 7.33 -18.23
N CYS A 641 -30.74 8.08 -18.26
CA CYS A 641 -30.79 9.55 -18.27
C CYS A 641 -30.49 10.21 -19.62
N LYS A 642 -30.19 9.40 -20.65
CA LYS A 642 -29.83 9.81 -22.02
C LYS A 642 -28.63 10.77 -22.11
N ARG A 643 -27.86 10.90 -21.02
CA ARG A 643 -26.64 11.71 -20.97
C ARG A 643 -25.40 10.84 -21.24
N PRO A 644 -24.37 11.40 -21.89
CA PRO A 644 -23.09 10.73 -22.12
C PRO A 644 -22.44 10.30 -20.80
N ILE A 645 -21.94 9.06 -20.72
CA ILE A 645 -21.28 8.52 -19.54
C ILE A 645 -19.78 8.84 -19.58
N THR A 646 -19.28 9.54 -18.55
CA THR A 646 -17.90 10.03 -18.47
C THR A 646 -17.01 9.28 -17.47
N GLY A 647 -17.56 8.27 -16.78
CA GLY A 647 -16.88 7.50 -15.73
C GLY A 647 -17.21 6.01 -15.80
N HIS A 648 -17.04 5.28 -14.68
CA HIS A 648 -17.43 3.87 -14.59
C HIS A 648 -18.93 3.71 -14.90
N TYR A 649 -19.27 2.70 -15.71
CA TYR A 649 -20.62 2.45 -16.18
C TYR A 649 -20.98 0.97 -16.07
N ILE A 650 -22.27 0.71 -15.92
CA ILE A 650 -22.84 -0.63 -15.89
C ILE A 650 -23.33 -0.97 -17.30
N THR A 651 -22.90 -2.11 -17.83
CA THR A 651 -23.46 -2.68 -19.06
C THR A 651 -24.45 -3.78 -18.67
N ALA A 652 -25.73 -3.53 -18.90
CA ALA A 652 -26.81 -4.44 -18.54
C ALA A 652 -28.00 -4.26 -19.50
N LEU A 653 -28.74 -5.33 -19.78
CA LEU A 653 -29.86 -5.32 -20.75
C LEU A 653 -29.45 -4.84 -22.15
N ASN A 654 -28.24 -5.22 -22.61
CA ASN A 654 -27.63 -4.76 -23.86
C ASN A 654 -27.55 -3.23 -24.02
N CYS A 655 -27.50 -2.50 -22.90
CA CYS A 655 -27.37 -1.05 -22.87
C CYS A 655 -26.36 -0.63 -21.79
N GLU A 656 -25.84 0.59 -21.90
CA GLU A 656 -24.94 1.20 -20.93
C GLU A 656 -25.67 2.17 -20.00
N TRP A 657 -25.28 2.20 -18.73
CA TRP A 657 -25.95 2.95 -17.68
C TRP A 657 -24.95 3.60 -16.74
N HIS A 658 -25.25 4.79 -16.22
CA HIS A 658 -24.65 5.22 -14.95
C HIS A 658 -25.10 4.26 -13.85
N SER A 659 -24.22 3.97 -12.87
CA SER A 659 -24.58 3.11 -11.73
C SER A 659 -25.90 3.55 -11.07
N ASP A 660 -26.02 4.84 -10.74
CA ASP A 660 -27.24 5.40 -10.13
C ASP A 660 -28.46 5.26 -11.04
N CYS A 661 -28.30 5.46 -12.35
CA CYS A 661 -29.41 5.37 -13.31
C CYS A 661 -29.88 3.93 -13.50
N PHE A 662 -28.97 2.95 -13.44
CA PHE A 662 -29.32 1.54 -13.53
C PHE A 662 -30.13 1.11 -12.31
N VAL A 663 -29.66 1.45 -11.11
CA VAL A 663 -30.37 1.11 -9.86
C VAL A 663 -31.73 1.81 -9.82
N GLN A 664 -31.81 3.10 -10.18
CA GLN A 664 -33.09 3.81 -10.27
C GLN A 664 -34.07 3.17 -11.27
N GLN A 665 -33.58 2.72 -12.42
CA GLN A 665 -34.43 2.05 -13.41
C GLN A 665 -34.90 0.69 -12.90
N ALA A 666 -33.99 -0.10 -12.31
CA ALA A 666 -34.33 -1.39 -11.72
C ALA A 666 -35.41 -1.24 -10.63
N VAL A 667 -35.31 -0.23 -9.77
CA VAL A 667 -36.32 0.07 -8.74
C VAL A 667 -37.66 0.45 -9.38
N LYS A 668 -37.67 1.26 -10.45
CA LYS A 668 -38.91 1.62 -11.16
C LYS A 668 -39.59 0.44 -11.85
N GLU A 669 -38.82 -0.45 -12.47
CA GLU A 669 -39.36 -1.59 -13.22
C GLU A 669 -39.85 -2.71 -12.29
N THR A 670 -39.13 -2.93 -11.19
CA THR A 670 -39.47 -3.98 -10.23
C THR A 670 -40.42 -3.51 -9.13
N GLU A 671 -40.66 -2.20 -9.05
CA GLU A 671 -41.36 -1.54 -7.94
C GLU A 671 -40.77 -1.93 -6.58
N ALA A 672 -39.45 -2.18 -6.53
CA ALA A 672 -38.78 -2.69 -5.35
C ALA A 672 -38.89 -1.71 -4.17
N ASP A 673 -39.52 -2.18 -3.08
CA ASP A 673 -39.68 -1.46 -1.83
C ASP A 673 -38.56 -1.75 -0.82
N ALA A 674 -37.70 -2.74 -1.10
CA ALA A 674 -36.57 -3.13 -0.27
C ALA A 674 -35.36 -3.63 -1.06
N THR A 675 -34.16 -3.50 -0.49
CA THR A 675 -32.90 -4.07 -1.00
C THR A 675 -32.07 -4.70 0.12
N ILE A 676 -31.30 -5.74 -0.19
CA ILE A 676 -30.36 -6.39 0.73
C ILE A 676 -28.94 -6.29 0.15
N LEU A 677 -28.02 -5.69 0.91
CA LEU A 677 -26.65 -5.46 0.48
C LEU A 677 -25.70 -6.52 1.05
N TYR A 678 -25.16 -7.35 0.16
CA TYR A 678 -24.14 -8.37 0.43
C TYR A 678 -22.83 -8.04 -0.29
N VAL A 679 -22.15 -7.00 0.20
CA VAL A 679 -20.90 -6.51 -0.39
C VAL A 679 -19.83 -6.43 0.69
N PRO A 680 -18.53 -6.63 0.40
CA PRO A 680 -17.48 -6.52 1.41
C PRO A 680 -17.52 -5.19 2.17
N ALA A 681 -17.11 -5.18 3.45
CA ALA A 681 -17.21 -4.02 4.35
C ALA A 681 -16.65 -2.70 3.79
N GLN A 682 -15.62 -2.77 2.91
CA GLN A 682 -15.01 -1.60 2.27
C GLN A 682 -15.89 -0.97 1.17
N ALA A 683 -16.81 -1.74 0.59
CA ALA A 683 -17.71 -1.31 -0.48
C ALA A 683 -19.15 -1.05 0.03
N SER A 684 -19.45 -1.42 1.27
CA SER A 684 -20.80 -1.35 1.83
C SER A 684 -21.34 0.07 1.93
N ALA A 685 -20.51 1.06 2.24
CA ALA A 685 -20.98 2.45 2.34
C ALA A 685 -21.40 3.03 0.99
N ASP A 686 -20.65 2.75 -0.07
CA ASP A 686 -20.98 3.19 -1.43
C ASP A 686 -22.27 2.52 -1.91
N ALA A 687 -22.43 1.21 -1.68
CA ALA A 687 -23.65 0.48 -2.01
C ALA A 687 -24.89 1.01 -1.24
N ILE A 688 -24.73 1.41 0.02
CA ILE A 688 -25.83 2.05 0.78
C ILE A 688 -26.16 3.42 0.17
N HIS A 689 -25.15 4.21 -0.21
CA HIS A 689 -25.36 5.50 -0.82
C HIS A 689 -26.09 5.41 -2.17
N GLU A 690 -25.74 4.42 -3.00
CA GLU A 690 -26.43 4.12 -4.27
C GLU A 690 -27.91 3.78 -4.03
N ALA A 691 -28.20 2.93 -3.04
CA ALA A 691 -29.58 2.57 -2.70
C ALA A 691 -30.40 3.77 -2.17
N ILE A 692 -29.78 4.67 -1.39
CA ILE A 692 -30.41 5.92 -0.94
C ILE A 692 -30.72 6.84 -2.14
N ASP A 693 -29.78 6.99 -3.07
CA ASP A 693 -29.97 7.86 -4.25
C ASP A 693 -31.01 7.30 -5.23
N ALA A 694 -31.17 5.98 -5.24
CA ALA A 694 -32.25 5.30 -5.95
C ALA A 694 -33.60 5.35 -5.24
N LYS A 695 -33.66 5.94 -4.03
CA LYS A 695 -34.86 6.05 -3.19
C LYS A 695 -35.48 4.70 -2.83
N VAL A 696 -34.67 3.67 -2.57
CA VAL A 696 -35.18 2.37 -2.11
C VAL A 696 -35.70 2.52 -0.67
N PRO A 697 -37.00 2.31 -0.41
CA PRO A 697 -37.61 2.62 0.89
C PRO A 697 -37.00 1.87 2.09
N LEU A 698 -36.57 0.63 1.90
CA LEU A 698 -35.90 -0.19 2.92
C LEU A 698 -34.56 -0.74 2.42
N ILE A 699 -33.48 -0.43 3.11
CA ILE A 699 -32.12 -0.88 2.79
C ILE A 699 -31.63 -1.76 3.93
N VAL A 700 -31.33 -3.03 3.67
CA VAL A 700 -30.86 -3.99 4.68
C VAL A 700 -29.40 -4.33 4.41
N VAL A 701 -28.54 -4.13 5.40
CA VAL A 701 -27.10 -4.37 5.31
C VAL A 701 -26.72 -5.47 6.28
N ILE A 702 -26.32 -6.61 5.73
CA ILE A 702 -25.92 -7.78 6.52
C ILE A 702 -24.39 -7.86 6.73
N THR A 703 -23.65 -6.91 6.15
CA THR A 703 -22.19 -6.92 6.13
C THR A 703 -21.61 -6.37 7.42
N GLU A 704 -21.01 -7.22 8.25
CA GLU A 704 -20.38 -6.81 9.51
C GLU A 704 -19.03 -6.10 9.31
N GLY A 705 -18.60 -5.31 10.30
CA GLY A 705 -17.26 -4.72 10.32
C GLY A 705 -17.05 -3.53 9.37
N ILE A 706 -18.11 -2.83 8.97
CA ILE A 706 -18.00 -1.58 8.20
C ILE A 706 -17.25 -0.53 9.05
N PRO A 707 -16.25 0.18 8.49
CA PRO A 707 -15.58 1.27 9.19
C PRO A 707 -16.58 2.32 9.72
N GLN A 708 -16.43 2.69 11.00
CA GLN A 708 -17.33 3.64 11.67
C GLN A 708 -17.42 4.99 10.93
N LEU A 709 -16.31 5.48 10.36
CA LEU A 709 -16.28 6.74 9.63
C LEU A 709 -17.18 6.71 8.39
N ASP A 710 -17.23 5.57 7.70
CA ASP A 710 -18.09 5.42 6.53
C ASP A 710 -19.55 5.32 6.94
N MET A 711 -19.85 4.69 8.08
CA MET A 711 -21.20 4.72 8.66
C MET A 711 -21.64 6.10 9.14
N VAL A 712 -20.71 6.98 9.56
CA VAL A 712 -21.03 8.38 9.88
C VAL A 712 -21.49 9.13 8.62
N LYS A 713 -20.84 8.91 7.47
CA LYS A 713 -21.23 9.53 6.18
C LYS A 713 -22.61 9.01 5.73
N VAL A 714 -22.83 7.71 5.84
CA VAL A 714 -24.14 7.07 5.58
C VAL A 714 -25.23 7.67 6.48
N LYS A 715 -24.97 7.79 7.79
CA LYS A 715 -25.88 8.41 8.76
C LYS A 715 -26.22 9.86 8.38
N GLN A 716 -25.23 10.67 8.02
CA GLN A 716 -25.45 12.06 7.61
C GLN A 716 -26.33 12.17 6.37
N LYS A 717 -26.18 11.26 5.40
CA LYS A 717 -27.01 11.24 4.20
C LYS A 717 -28.44 10.80 4.53
N LEU A 718 -28.59 9.77 5.36
CA LEU A 718 -29.90 9.30 5.84
C LEU A 718 -30.66 10.38 6.62
N LEU A 719 -29.99 11.16 7.48
CA LEU A 719 -30.59 12.25 8.26
C LEU A 719 -31.10 13.43 7.42
N LYS A 720 -30.64 13.57 6.17
CA LYS A 720 -31.00 14.69 5.28
C LYS A 720 -32.20 14.39 4.37
N GLN A 721 -32.76 13.20 4.47
CA GLN A 721 -33.83 12.70 3.60
C GLN A 721 -34.81 11.84 4.41
N SER A 722 -36.03 11.65 3.90
CA SER A 722 -37.09 10.86 4.55
C SER A 722 -37.58 9.68 3.72
N ASP A 723 -37.00 9.45 2.54
CA ASP A 723 -37.45 8.48 1.55
C ASP A 723 -36.98 7.04 1.86
N CYS A 724 -35.83 6.88 2.52
CA CYS A 724 -35.16 5.59 2.74
C CYS A 724 -34.91 5.30 4.23
N ARG A 725 -35.06 4.03 4.63
CA ARG A 725 -34.73 3.50 5.97
C ARG A 725 -33.63 2.44 5.87
N LEU A 726 -32.67 2.47 6.79
CA LEU A 726 -31.55 1.52 6.82
C LEU A 726 -31.68 0.56 8.01
N VAL A 727 -31.44 -0.74 7.78
CA VAL A 727 -31.39 -1.80 8.79
C VAL A 727 -30.03 -2.50 8.71
N GLY A 728 -29.21 -2.39 9.76
CA GLY A 728 -27.86 -2.99 9.85
C GLY A 728 -26.70 -2.02 9.49
N PRO A 729 -25.43 -2.48 9.54
CA PRO A 729 -24.99 -3.81 9.98
C PRO A 729 -24.60 -3.93 11.47
N ASN A 730 -24.46 -5.19 11.95
CA ASN A 730 -24.24 -5.63 13.34
C ASN A 730 -23.04 -4.93 14.06
N CYS A 731 -23.00 -4.81 15.41
CA CYS A 731 -23.38 -5.78 16.45
C CYS A 731 -23.78 -5.10 17.80
N PRO A 732 -24.05 -5.88 18.88
CA PRO A 732 -25.32 -6.46 19.35
C PRO A 732 -26.24 -5.45 20.09
N GLY A 733 -27.56 -5.59 19.98
CA GLY A 733 -28.54 -4.77 20.71
C GLY A 733 -29.03 -5.44 22.00
N LEU A 734 -28.91 -4.76 23.14
CA LEU A 734 -29.60 -5.12 24.38
C LEU A 734 -31.06 -4.63 24.28
N ILE A 735 -32.05 -5.52 24.35
CA ILE A 735 -33.47 -5.12 24.41
C ILE A 735 -33.81 -4.80 25.87
N ARG A 736 -33.96 -3.51 26.23
CA ARG A 736 -34.45 -3.12 27.56
C ARG A 736 -35.20 -1.78 27.53
N GLY A 737 -36.40 -1.76 28.10
CA GLY A 737 -37.17 -0.53 28.40
C GLY A 737 -38.29 -0.23 27.41
N ALA A 738 -39.15 0.73 27.78
CA ALA A 738 -40.34 1.11 27.01
C ALA A 738 -40.04 1.75 25.63
N ASN A 739 -38.78 2.16 25.40
CA ASN A 739 -38.30 2.76 24.15
C ASN A 739 -37.38 1.82 23.36
N ALA A 740 -37.43 0.51 23.62
CA ALA A 740 -36.64 -0.46 22.87
C ALA A 740 -37.14 -0.55 21.42
N LYS A 741 -36.20 -0.79 20.47
CA LYS A 741 -36.56 -0.99 19.07
C LYS A 741 -37.65 -2.06 18.95
N PRO A 742 -38.65 -1.90 18.07
CA PRO A 742 -39.57 -2.99 17.76
C PRO A 742 -38.77 -4.17 17.20
N VAL A 743 -38.78 -5.29 17.92
CA VAL A 743 -38.09 -6.50 17.49
C VAL A 743 -39.13 -7.51 17.03
N VAL A 744 -38.97 -7.99 15.81
CA VAL A 744 -39.67 -9.17 15.30
C VAL A 744 -38.65 -10.29 15.21
N SER A 745 -38.95 -11.42 15.82
CA SER A 745 -38.06 -12.58 15.86
C SER A 745 -38.70 -13.78 15.17
N PHE A 746 -37.86 -14.56 14.50
CA PHE A 746 -38.21 -15.90 14.02
C PHE A 746 -37.23 -16.89 14.62
N ILE A 747 -37.77 -17.95 15.23
CA ILE A 747 -36.95 -19.04 15.76
C ILE A 747 -37.01 -20.20 14.78
N ALA A 748 -35.91 -20.40 14.04
CA ALA A 748 -35.75 -21.56 13.17
C ALA A 748 -35.67 -22.86 14.01
N GLY A 749 -36.22 -23.97 13.48
CA GLY A 749 -36.10 -25.28 14.11
C GLY A 749 -37.18 -25.64 15.14
N VAL A 750 -38.33 -24.95 15.13
CA VAL A 750 -39.49 -25.31 15.98
C VAL A 750 -40.05 -26.70 15.66
N THR A 751 -39.85 -27.18 14.43
CA THR A 751 -40.22 -28.52 13.95
C THR A 751 -39.20 -29.61 14.29
N ALA A 752 -38.18 -29.31 15.10
CA ALA A 752 -37.18 -30.29 15.50
C ALA A 752 -37.84 -31.44 16.30
N PRO A 753 -37.46 -32.71 16.05
CA PRO A 753 -38.04 -33.86 16.75
C PRO A 753 -37.89 -33.78 18.28
N PRO A 754 -38.79 -34.42 19.07
CA PRO A 754 -38.71 -34.45 20.52
C PRO A 754 -37.32 -34.92 20.99
N GLY A 755 -36.64 -34.12 21.81
CA GLY A 755 -35.34 -34.47 22.43
C GLY A 755 -34.09 -33.74 21.88
N ARG A 756 -34.19 -32.92 20.82
CA ARG A 756 -33.04 -32.12 20.32
C ARG A 756 -32.94 -30.73 21.00
N ARG A 757 -31.71 -30.32 21.37
CA ARG A 757 -31.38 -28.97 21.88
C ARG A 757 -30.82 -28.08 20.76
N MET A 758 -31.23 -26.82 20.72
CA MET A 758 -30.75 -25.85 19.73
C MET A 758 -29.39 -25.24 20.10
N GLY A 759 -28.59 -24.88 19.10
CA GLY A 759 -27.26 -24.28 19.27
C GLY A 759 -27.26 -22.87 19.87
N HIS A 760 -26.06 -22.39 20.23
CA HIS A 760 -25.79 -21.10 20.91
C HIS A 760 -25.89 -19.86 20.02
N ALA A 761 -26.32 -19.98 18.76
CA ALA A 761 -26.54 -18.83 17.90
C ALA A 761 -27.78 -18.05 18.41
N GLY A 762 -27.54 -16.88 19.01
CA GLY A 762 -28.56 -16.07 19.68
C GLY A 762 -28.73 -16.43 21.15
N ALA A 763 -27.91 -15.85 22.02
CA ALA A 763 -27.99 -16.03 23.45
C ALA A 763 -29.25 -15.34 24.02
N ILE A 764 -30.28 -16.12 24.33
CA ILE A 764 -31.25 -15.79 25.37
C ILE A 764 -30.89 -16.69 26.55
N ILE A 765 -30.28 -16.11 27.58
CA ILE A 765 -30.02 -16.81 28.84
C ILE A 765 -31.16 -16.44 29.80
N SER A 766 -32.27 -17.17 29.71
CA SER A 766 -33.15 -17.33 30.86
C SER A 766 -32.92 -18.74 31.42
N GLY A 767 -32.79 -18.85 32.74
CA GLY A 767 -32.51 -20.11 33.40
C GLY A 767 -33.63 -21.13 33.13
N GLY A 768 -33.36 -22.11 32.27
CA GLY A 768 -34.22 -23.29 32.13
C GLY A 768 -34.47 -23.79 30.69
N LYS A 769 -33.78 -24.88 30.33
CA LYS A 769 -34.20 -25.95 29.39
C LYS A 769 -34.13 -25.76 27.86
N GLY A 770 -33.71 -24.61 27.30
CA GLY A 770 -33.12 -24.55 25.93
C GLY A 770 -33.95 -25.07 24.74
N THR A 771 -35.29 -25.14 24.86
CA THR A 771 -36.20 -25.55 23.78
C THR A 771 -36.63 -24.35 22.92
N ALA A 772 -37.08 -24.61 21.69
CA ALA A 772 -37.66 -23.57 20.83
C ALA A 772 -38.85 -22.86 21.50
N ALA A 773 -39.73 -23.63 22.16
CA ALA A 773 -40.88 -23.11 22.88
C ALA A 773 -40.49 -22.11 23.98
N HIS A 774 -39.50 -22.42 24.83
CA HIS A 774 -39.04 -21.49 25.88
C HIS A 774 -38.38 -20.23 25.32
N LYS A 775 -37.65 -20.34 24.19
CA LYS A 775 -37.08 -19.15 23.54
C LYS A 775 -38.18 -18.25 22.98
N ILE A 776 -39.26 -18.83 22.43
CA ILE A 776 -40.43 -18.09 21.95
C ILE A 776 -41.12 -17.38 23.14
N GLU A 777 -41.33 -18.08 24.26
CA GLU A 777 -41.93 -17.53 25.48
C GLU A 777 -41.12 -16.35 26.02
N ALA A 778 -39.81 -16.53 26.21
CA ALA A 778 -38.92 -15.50 26.76
C ALA A 778 -38.84 -14.24 25.87
N LEU A 779 -38.91 -14.41 24.55
CA LEU A 779 -38.99 -13.28 23.62
C LEU A 779 -40.34 -12.55 23.73
N LYS A 780 -41.45 -13.29 23.83
CA LYS A 780 -42.78 -12.69 24.02
C LYS A 780 -42.88 -11.93 25.35
N GLU A 781 -42.33 -12.48 26.43
CA GLU A 781 -42.24 -11.78 27.73
C GLU A 781 -41.39 -10.50 27.66
N ALA A 782 -40.36 -10.49 26.81
CA ALA A 782 -39.53 -9.31 26.55
C ALA A 782 -40.17 -8.30 25.57
N GLY A 783 -41.44 -8.49 25.17
CA GLY A 783 -42.17 -7.60 24.26
C GLY A 783 -41.82 -7.78 22.78
N VAL A 784 -41.18 -8.89 22.40
CA VAL A 784 -40.79 -9.20 21.02
C VAL A 784 -41.92 -9.95 20.31
N THR A 785 -42.31 -9.49 19.12
CA THR A 785 -43.25 -10.25 18.29
C THR A 785 -42.53 -11.43 17.65
N VAL A 786 -42.86 -12.65 18.07
CA VAL A 786 -42.28 -13.87 17.51
C VAL A 786 -43.20 -14.45 16.45
N VAL A 787 -42.72 -14.57 15.22
CA VAL A 787 -43.45 -15.16 14.09
C VAL A 787 -43.10 -16.64 13.92
N MET A 788 -44.06 -17.42 13.42
CA MET A 788 -43.87 -18.87 13.22
C MET A 788 -43.31 -19.21 11.84
N SER A 789 -43.24 -18.24 10.94
CA SER A 789 -42.68 -18.38 9.59
C SER A 789 -41.85 -17.13 9.24
N PRO A 790 -40.67 -17.29 8.59
CA PRO A 790 -39.88 -16.15 8.11
C PRO A 790 -40.68 -15.23 7.19
N ALA A 791 -41.60 -15.79 6.40
CA ALA A 791 -42.46 -15.05 5.47
C ALA A 791 -43.37 -14.03 6.18
N GLN A 792 -43.63 -14.21 7.48
CA GLN A 792 -44.47 -13.32 8.28
C GLN A 792 -43.67 -12.20 8.96
N MET A 793 -42.33 -12.21 8.86
CA MET A 793 -41.49 -11.21 9.52
C MET A 793 -41.75 -9.82 8.96
N GLY A 794 -41.83 -9.67 7.63
CA GLY A 794 -42.08 -8.38 6.97
C GLY A 794 -43.41 -7.75 7.38
N ILE A 795 -44.50 -8.53 7.36
CA ILE A 795 -45.85 -8.05 7.74
C ILE A 795 -45.92 -7.70 9.23
N SER A 796 -45.31 -8.51 10.09
CA SER A 796 -45.31 -8.27 11.55
C SER A 796 -44.48 -7.04 11.91
N LEU A 797 -43.37 -6.80 11.20
CA LEU A 797 -42.52 -5.65 11.40
C LEU A 797 -43.22 -4.36 10.91
N ALA A 798 -43.88 -4.42 9.75
CA ALA A 798 -44.69 -3.32 9.23
C ALA A 798 -45.79 -2.89 10.22
N ARG A 799 -46.52 -3.84 10.84
CA ARG A 799 -47.53 -3.53 11.86
C ARG A 799 -46.97 -2.83 13.10
N HIS A 800 -45.77 -3.19 13.54
CA HIS A 800 -45.11 -2.51 14.65
C HIS A 800 -44.69 -1.07 14.30
N PHE A 801 -44.29 -0.85 13.06
CA PHE A 801 -44.04 0.51 12.58
C PHE A 801 -45.35 1.29 12.44
N ASP A 802 -46.43 0.73 11.91
CA ASP A 802 -47.74 1.41 11.78
C ASP A 802 -48.37 1.78 13.14
N LEU A 803 -48.18 0.97 14.18
CA LEU A 803 -48.60 1.29 15.56
C LEU A 803 -47.78 2.43 16.20
N ALA A 804 -46.54 2.64 15.77
CA ALA A 804 -45.67 3.72 16.23
C ALA A 804 -45.90 5.05 15.50
N HIS A 805 -46.61 5.07 14.37
CA HIS A 805 -46.96 6.29 13.63
C HIS A 805 -47.92 7.23 14.38
N SER A 806 -48.41 6.85 15.59
CA SER A 806 -49.21 7.74 16.42
C SER A 806 -48.39 8.70 17.28
N ASN A 807 -47.07 8.53 17.44
CA ASN A 807 -46.22 9.48 18.17
C ASN A 807 -44.84 9.62 17.50
N GLU A 808 -44.65 10.79 16.87
CA GLU A 808 -43.38 11.42 16.46
C GLU A 808 -42.47 10.67 15.45
N LEU A 809 -42.55 11.12 14.19
CA LEU A 809 -41.64 10.82 13.09
C LEU A 809 -40.25 11.43 13.37
N ASN A 810 -39.27 10.66 13.88
CA ASN A 810 -37.83 10.88 13.64
C ASN A 810 -36.86 9.81 14.23
N ASP A 811 -37.24 8.55 14.34
CA ASP A 811 -36.35 7.58 14.99
C ASP A 811 -35.44 6.80 14.03
N ILE A 812 -34.16 7.18 14.04
CA ILE A 812 -33.04 6.38 13.52
C ILE A 812 -32.59 5.41 14.61
N TYR A 813 -32.83 4.12 14.42
CA TYR A 813 -32.52 3.10 15.41
C TYR A 813 -31.22 2.33 15.08
N PHE A 814 -30.11 2.66 15.75
CA PHE A 814 -28.79 1.96 15.69
C PHE A 814 -28.77 0.62 16.39
#